data_AF-A0A4U5V920-F1
#
_entry.id   AF-A0A4U5V920-F1
#
_cell.length_a   1.000
_cell.length_b   1.000
_cell.length_c   1.000
_cell.angle_alpha   90.00
_cell.angle_beta   90.00
_cell.angle_gamma   90.00
#
_symmetry.space_group_name_H-M   'P 1'
#
loop_
_entity.id
_entity.type
_entity.pdbx_description
1 polymer ?
#
loop_
_entity_poly.entity_id
_entity_poly.type
_entity_poly.pdbx_seq_one_letter_code
_entity_poly.pdbx_strand_id
1 'polypeptide(L)'
;MELKLEVVLSSSIKRKKPWPRFCWLGKEKESVFLLDDKRISEINMVSGRTKKRTPKLHPLLNSVVTMASSHSGMWLCGLLMSGELFLWNRDKDLLKTAAAVPEVVHLITDTQGNAARLSLQVSGDGMHVLLVAVTGQVFLWECKDVRDLTGLRDGKVKGQWAHITPLEESILPSKQDKEASQHTVFIKTEAMGDACLSAFVFTSGKKLIITCLKIQWEECHVKVDPVGYSIKWATKTYPMSRLTPPCQPVKSRGSLVPAFSPDGRLLAIVLNQRQPKATQVLFVSTQNFVSISSGLGGCGSKKMEIPSKYIRSYWVGSVSWSPGGLFLACVLKRGSLLMVSRLGGLLTLTSCGCNVDFGPAHFLPLHPLVTYRPPVSSGKVEASLSSSSLSIRDILRQRYSVTWHPRLFYLIVSDGYMATVMRVLDRLSPALLLKTLLKDTNKDLEKASRILDKSQIHLRQWLESVSCLNLDSSLDVKRGPKNTDSVVSADGSTLPLFLQDQGTLGGTKELLEKVQTFFEDDSDIDGAPAGSHLEDGGRLEFASMFDTLHALDTQADTGLVTSPNYETDFVEKKRKSPLLNRELGKIQSKLLTAWAFGMSLGSAVENRTRLLKHTLYCVVRFAALLHLIPTPSSAVHTGKKNTSVSARLLHLLKAIISFLPWDGTHSDGPRCLGLVVELSKRLIHLLLNPLPESHQIDHCQLSSHRLSTVLLILQEVSHSLDHTYSLQQRTVWSSAEKESQPPRLWALDEHHVPLLQDKNEEKSSFIHQPQPVPQRPSSRLLGAWQWVYTITQQYMEELKSFKGCDGWEEEQEQLSVIMSQIQTALQATGERLEEGPALLSYPGEHLFLCGSYQKSADTWRSQICEESNKSCDRSVFKETQLCLALLYSLLSQYRLREAQELGDHMAYLILHRSGHLKIHMAGITADSLPCPWLPVDLHSEAACAVVQTLGRFMASYFTNQPLYILPPHHVAILPPLHLPHAPSVGRLVPLSQEEVSRAVRRQQLSEVWTVDYAQDLLLIGGLLPETVWLAYHLGDWKTAASLSLAYTNYRTDYFDFTRLRRRELHLPTVLEPESIFQVELECLLGNKSDSQEFRVKDGDKSFAGL
;
A
#
# COMPACT_ATOMS: atom_id res chain seq x y z
N MET A 1 -14.37 28.10 -0.28
CA MET A 1 -13.16 28.64 0.38
C MET A 1 -12.74 29.90 -0.36
N GLU A 2 -12.27 30.89 0.39
CA GLU A 2 -11.83 32.18 -0.15
C GLU A 2 -10.30 32.32 -0.03
N LEU A 3 -9.68 32.92 -1.04
CA LEU A 3 -8.25 33.24 -1.08
C LEU A 3 -8.06 34.72 -1.36
N LYS A 4 -7.38 35.43 -0.46
CA LYS A 4 -7.07 36.86 -0.60
C LYS A 4 -5.73 37.08 -1.32
N LEU A 5 -5.79 37.87 -2.39
CA LEU A 5 -4.65 38.24 -3.22
C LEU A 5 -4.40 39.74 -3.13
N GLU A 6 -3.18 40.14 -2.82
CA GLU A 6 -2.73 41.53 -2.90
C GLU A 6 -2.09 41.75 -4.26
N VAL A 7 -2.59 42.71 -5.05
CA VAL A 7 -1.95 43.17 -6.27
C VAL A 7 -0.83 44.14 -5.87
N VAL A 8 0.40 43.67 -6.04
CA VAL A 8 1.61 44.37 -5.60
C VAL A 8 2.07 45.36 -6.67
N LEU A 9 2.02 44.95 -7.95
CA LEU A 9 2.42 45.76 -9.10
C LEU A 9 1.55 45.40 -10.30
N SER A 10 1.25 46.39 -11.14
CA SER A 10 0.67 46.18 -12.47
C SER A 10 1.34 47.12 -13.45
N SER A 11 1.96 46.59 -14.50
CA SER A 11 2.81 47.40 -15.40
C SER A 11 2.70 46.97 -16.85
N SER A 12 2.82 47.95 -17.74
CA SER A 12 2.89 47.74 -19.19
C SER A 12 4.32 47.45 -19.63
N ILE A 13 4.48 46.40 -20.41
CA ILE A 13 5.75 46.01 -21.01
C ILE A 13 5.99 46.94 -22.21
N LYS A 14 7.05 47.74 -22.15
CA LYS A 14 7.37 48.73 -23.21
C LYS A 14 7.99 48.06 -24.44
N ARG A 15 7.22 47.23 -25.15
CA ARG A 15 7.63 46.52 -26.37
C ARG A 15 6.46 46.37 -27.36
N LYS A 16 6.76 46.38 -28.67
CA LYS A 16 5.77 46.25 -29.76
C LYS A 16 5.21 44.81 -29.90
N LYS A 17 6.01 43.79 -29.58
CA LYS A 17 5.65 42.36 -29.67
C LYS A 17 5.29 41.80 -28.28
N PRO A 18 4.29 40.92 -28.17
CA PRO A 18 3.91 40.31 -26.90
C PRO A 18 4.92 39.24 -26.46
N TRP A 19 5.05 39.05 -25.14
CA TRP A 19 5.92 38.04 -24.55
C TRP A 19 5.12 36.82 -24.07
N PRO A 20 5.51 35.59 -24.45
CA PRO A 20 4.73 34.41 -24.12
C PRO A 20 4.93 33.88 -22.71
N ARG A 21 6.08 34.10 -22.07
CA ARG A 21 6.43 33.50 -20.78
C ARG A 21 7.24 34.45 -19.91
N PHE A 22 7.11 34.24 -18.61
CA PHE A 22 7.96 34.83 -17.58
C PHE A 22 8.76 33.71 -16.91
N CYS A 23 9.98 33.99 -16.49
CA CYS A 23 10.75 33.08 -15.65
C CYS A 23 11.51 33.86 -14.57
N TRP A 24 11.60 33.25 -13.40
CA TRP A 24 12.40 33.74 -12.27
C TRP A 24 13.79 33.15 -12.39
N LEU A 25 14.83 33.99 -12.43
CA LEU A 25 16.22 33.53 -12.53
C LEU A 25 17.10 34.14 -11.43
N GLY A 26 17.94 33.29 -10.83
CA GLY A 26 18.84 33.61 -9.71
C GLY A 26 18.21 33.36 -8.34
N LYS A 27 19.03 32.94 -7.37
CA LYS A 27 18.66 32.84 -5.95
C LYS A 27 19.14 34.03 -5.13
N GLU A 28 20.33 34.54 -5.44
CA GLU A 28 20.94 35.70 -4.77
C GLU A 28 20.66 36.99 -5.55
N LYS A 29 20.85 36.95 -6.88
CA LYS A 29 20.55 38.06 -7.81
C LYS A 29 19.22 37.78 -8.55
N GLU A 30 18.20 37.45 -7.75
CA GLU A 30 16.87 37.07 -8.25
C GLU A 30 16.27 38.21 -9.09
N SER A 31 15.85 37.89 -10.31
CA SER A 31 15.28 38.85 -11.25
C SER A 31 14.27 38.18 -12.19
N VAL A 32 13.34 38.98 -12.71
CA VAL A 32 12.29 38.52 -13.62
C VAL A 32 12.74 38.69 -15.05
N PHE A 33 12.66 37.60 -15.83
CA PHE A 33 12.98 37.60 -17.26
C PHE A 33 11.72 37.32 -18.09
N LEU A 34 11.61 38.02 -19.20
CA LEU A 34 10.71 37.73 -20.30
C LEU A 34 11.37 36.68 -21.20
N LEU A 35 10.70 35.56 -21.44
CA LEU A 35 11.22 34.43 -22.20
C LEU A 35 10.33 34.09 -23.38
N ASP A 36 10.92 34.06 -24.57
CA ASP A 36 10.36 33.52 -25.81
C ASP A 36 11.25 32.35 -26.27
N ASP A 37 10.87 31.61 -27.31
CA ASP A 37 11.70 30.50 -27.80
C ASP A 37 13.06 30.98 -28.36
N LYS A 38 13.14 32.24 -28.82
CA LYS A 38 14.34 32.85 -29.42
C LYS A 38 14.80 34.16 -28.75
N ARG A 39 14.05 34.69 -27.79
CA ARG A 39 14.31 36.01 -27.18
C ARG A 39 14.28 35.90 -25.66
N ILE A 40 15.15 36.65 -25.01
CA ILE A 40 15.17 36.80 -23.55
C ILE A 40 15.49 38.25 -23.18
N SER A 41 14.83 38.79 -22.16
CA SER A 41 15.10 40.14 -21.65
C SER A 41 14.77 40.25 -20.18
N GLU A 42 15.64 40.88 -19.38
CA GLU A 42 15.35 41.22 -17.99
C GLU A 42 14.35 42.38 -17.94
N ILE A 43 13.27 42.25 -17.18
CA ILE A 43 12.24 43.29 -17.02
C ILE A 43 12.30 43.88 -15.62
N ASN A 44 12.25 45.21 -15.53
CA ASN A 44 11.96 45.90 -14.28
C ASN A 44 10.44 45.98 -14.13
N MET A 45 9.89 45.23 -13.17
CA MET A 45 8.45 45.10 -12.97
C MET A 45 7.77 46.38 -12.47
N VAL A 46 8.51 47.39 -11.99
CA VAL A 46 7.94 48.68 -11.55
C VAL A 46 7.82 49.65 -12.74
N SER A 47 8.87 49.74 -13.56
CA SER A 47 8.91 50.69 -14.69
C SER A 47 8.39 50.11 -16.01
N GLY A 48 8.25 48.79 -16.11
CA GLY A 48 7.90 48.09 -17.36
C GLY A 48 8.98 48.15 -18.44
N ARG A 49 10.13 48.79 -18.15
CA ARG A 49 11.27 48.87 -19.05
C ARG A 49 12.05 47.55 -19.01
N THR A 50 12.48 47.09 -20.18
CA THR A 50 13.38 45.94 -20.31
C THR A 50 14.82 46.42 -20.36
N LYS A 51 15.73 45.83 -19.57
CA LYS A 51 17.16 46.11 -19.67
C LYS A 51 17.70 45.61 -21.02
N LYS A 52 18.78 46.25 -21.51
CA LYS A 52 19.45 45.81 -22.74
C LYS A 52 20.05 44.40 -22.55
N ARG A 53 20.10 43.70 -23.69
CA ARG A 53 20.57 42.33 -23.96
C ARG A 53 21.64 41.84 -22.98
N THR A 54 21.46 40.64 -22.42
CA THR A 54 22.51 39.95 -21.66
C THR A 54 23.70 39.67 -22.60
N PRO A 55 24.87 40.31 -22.42
CA PRO A 55 25.93 40.33 -23.44
C PRO A 55 26.47 38.93 -23.76
N LYS A 56 26.52 38.02 -22.77
CA LYS A 56 26.96 36.64 -22.97
C LYS A 56 26.00 35.77 -23.79
N LEU A 57 24.69 36.01 -23.67
CA LEU A 57 23.68 35.22 -24.36
C LEU A 57 23.41 35.75 -25.77
N HIS A 58 23.53 37.06 -25.97
CA HIS A 58 23.14 37.73 -27.20
C HIS A 58 23.71 37.12 -28.51
N PRO A 59 24.99 36.72 -28.58
CA PRO A 59 25.56 36.10 -29.78
C PRO A 59 24.86 34.79 -30.15
N LEU A 60 24.38 34.05 -29.15
CA LEU A 60 23.78 32.73 -29.33
C LEU A 60 22.32 32.83 -29.78
N LEU A 61 21.57 33.84 -29.32
CA LEU A 61 20.12 33.98 -29.49
C LEU A 61 19.63 33.84 -30.95
N ASN A 62 20.40 34.32 -31.92
CA ASN A 62 20.04 34.24 -33.34
C ASN A 62 19.96 32.79 -33.85
N SER A 63 20.70 31.89 -33.22
CA SER A 63 20.79 30.47 -33.57
C SER A 63 19.99 29.55 -32.65
N VAL A 64 19.16 30.09 -31.74
CA VAL A 64 18.43 29.26 -30.77
C VAL A 64 17.16 28.67 -31.37
N VAL A 65 16.94 27.37 -31.15
CA VAL A 65 15.72 26.64 -31.48
C VAL A 65 14.68 26.79 -30.38
N THR A 66 15.08 26.53 -29.13
CA THR A 66 14.20 26.63 -27.94
C THR A 66 15.01 26.90 -26.68
N MET A 67 14.38 27.54 -25.69
CA MET A 67 14.96 27.85 -24.38
C MET A 67 14.00 27.49 -23.26
N ALA A 68 14.57 27.11 -22.12
CA ALA A 68 13.84 26.84 -20.90
C ALA A 68 14.66 27.13 -19.65
N SER A 69 13.97 27.54 -18.57
CA SER A 69 14.56 27.68 -17.25
C SER A 69 14.38 26.41 -16.42
N SER A 70 15.37 26.10 -15.58
CA SER A 70 15.24 25.13 -14.49
C SER A 70 14.04 25.48 -13.59
N HIS A 71 13.41 24.46 -12.99
CA HIS A 71 12.32 24.67 -12.04
C HIS A 71 12.74 25.48 -10.80
N SER A 72 14.01 25.36 -10.41
CA SER A 72 14.61 26.12 -9.29
C SER A 72 14.95 27.57 -9.64
N GLY A 73 14.93 27.95 -10.92
CA GLY A 73 15.35 29.27 -11.40
C GLY A 73 16.88 29.49 -11.43
N MET A 74 17.70 28.46 -11.20
CA MET A 74 19.17 28.62 -11.16
C MET A 74 19.80 28.70 -12.54
N TRP A 75 19.36 27.82 -13.43
CA TRP A 75 19.92 27.64 -14.77
C TRP A 75 18.89 28.00 -15.85
N LEU A 76 19.37 28.67 -16.90
CA LEU A 76 18.70 28.78 -18.19
C LEU A 76 19.43 27.89 -19.18
N CYS A 77 18.69 27.05 -19.91
CA CYS A 77 19.24 26.20 -20.96
C CYS A 77 18.65 26.58 -22.32
N GLY A 78 19.43 26.42 -23.38
CA GLY A 78 18.94 26.54 -24.74
C GLY A 78 19.65 25.64 -25.72
N LEU A 79 18.94 25.28 -26.78
CA LEU A 79 19.40 24.41 -27.86
C LEU A 79 19.67 25.25 -29.11
N LEU A 80 20.87 25.15 -29.66
CA LEU A 80 21.26 25.87 -30.88
C LEU A 80 20.91 25.07 -32.15
N MET A 81 20.81 25.74 -33.29
CA MET A 81 20.62 25.13 -34.62
C MET A 81 21.75 24.14 -34.97
N SER A 82 22.95 24.34 -34.41
CA SER A 82 24.08 23.42 -34.52
C SER A 82 23.90 22.10 -33.75
N GLY A 83 22.86 22.00 -32.91
CA GLY A 83 22.66 20.91 -31.95
C GLY A 83 23.43 21.07 -30.64
N GLU A 84 24.24 22.12 -30.49
CA GLU A 84 24.95 22.40 -29.23
C GLU A 84 23.97 22.93 -28.17
N LEU A 85 24.22 22.58 -26.90
CA LEU A 85 23.48 23.13 -25.76
C LEU A 85 24.27 24.25 -25.11
N PHE A 86 23.59 25.28 -24.62
CA PHE A 86 24.17 26.23 -23.68
C PHE A 86 23.42 26.22 -22.34
N LEU A 87 24.16 26.43 -21.26
CA LEU A 87 23.69 26.52 -19.89
C LEU A 87 24.21 27.82 -19.27
N TRP A 88 23.31 28.69 -18.82
CA TRP A 88 23.65 29.96 -18.20
C TRP A 88 23.13 30.05 -16.77
N ASN A 89 24.03 30.40 -15.83
CA ASN A 89 23.69 30.63 -14.43
C ASN A 89 23.70 32.14 -14.14
N ARG A 90 22.58 32.68 -13.65
CA ARG A 90 22.42 34.12 -13.39
C ARG A 90 23.29 34.63 -12.24
N ASP A 91 23.31 33.92 -11.10
CA ASP A 91 23.99 34.41 -9.89
C ASP A 91 25.51 34.54 -10.12
N LYS A 92 26.08 33.53 -10.81
CA LYS A 92 27.50 33.45 -11.16
C LYS A 92 27.85 34.13 -12.49
N ASP A 93 26.85 34.55 -13.26
CA ASP A 93 26.96 34.98 -14.66
C ASP A 93 27.86 34.05 -15.51
N LEU A 94 27.64 32.74 -15.40
CA LEU A 94 28.50 31.72 -15.99
C LEU A 94 27.82 31.08 -17.21
N LEU A 95 28.47 31.08 -18.37
CA LEU A 95 27.98 30.45 -19.60
C LEU A 95 28.81 29.20 -19.94
N LYS A 96 28.11 28.06 -20.03
CA LYS A 96 28.67 26.76 -20.36
C LYS A 96 28.06 26.24 -21.66
N THR A 97 28.85 25.57 -22.49
CA THR A 97 28.39 24.96 -23.75
C THR A 97 28.69 23.48 -23.78
N ALA A 98 27.80 22.67 -24.36
CA ALA A 98 27.99 21.24 -24.54
C ALA A 98 27.88 20.86 -26.01
N ALA A 99 28.71 19.89 -26.42
CA ALA A 99 28.82 19.47 -27.82
C ALA A 99 27.52 18.81 -28.34
N ALA A 100 27.27 19.01 -29.62
CA ALA A 100 26.16 18.41 -30.35
C ALA A 100 26.40 16.93 -30.68
N VAL A 101 25.31 16.21 -30.97
CA VAL A 101 25.32 14.82 -31.42
C VAL A 101 24.47 14.72 -32.71
N PRO A 102 24.88 13.95 -33.73
CA PRO A 102 24.24 13.97 -35.06
C PRO A 102 22.72 13.71 -35.03
N GLU A 103 22.27 12.83 -34.15
CA GLU A 103 20.86 12.46 -33.95
C GLU A 103 20.01 13.66 -33.49
N VAL A 104 20.57 14.53 -32.66
CA VAL A 104 19.90 15.77 -32.20
C VAL A 104 19.82 16.78 -33.35
N VAL A 105 20.85 16.87 -34.19
CA VAL A 105 20.83 17.75 -35.38
C VAL A 105 19.75 17.29 -36.36
N HIS A 106 19.64 15.97 -36.60
CA HIS A 106 18.58 15.39 -37.43
C HIS A 106 17.18 15.70 -36.88
N LEU A 107 17.00 15.61 -35.55
CA LEU A 107 15.74 15.97 -34.89
C LEU A 107 15.38 17.46 -35.12
N ILE A 108 16.36 18.36 -35.06
CA ILE A 108 16.16 19.79 -35.31
C ILE A 108 15.73 20.01 -36.76
N THR A 109 16.38 19.37 -37.74
CA THR A 109 16.01 19.50 -39.15
C THR A 109 14.60 18.96 -39.44
N ASP A 110 14.23 17.82 -38.84
CA ASP A 110 12.91 17.21 -38.99
C ASP A 110 11.77 18.07 -38.42
N THR A 111 12.05 18.77 -37.33
CA THR A 111 11.08 19.62 -36.63
C THR A 111 10.87 20.96 -37.34
N GLN A 112 11.92 21.49 -37.98
CA GLN A 112 11.86 22.74 -38.76
C GLN A 112 10.91 22.64 -39.96
N GLY A 113 10.82 21.46 -40.58
CA GLY A 113 9.89 21.19 -41.70
C GLY A 113 8.44 20.88 -41.29
N ASN A 114 8.19 20.41 -40.06
CA ASN A 114 6.90 19.79 -39.67
C ASN A 114 6.12 20.54 -38.58
N ALA A 115 6.58 21.70 -38.09
CA ALA A 115 5.96 22.46 -36.99
C ALA A 115 5.72 21.64 -35.70
N ALA A 116 6.53 20.60 -35.48
CA ALA A 116 6.56 19.80 -34.26
C ALA A 116 7.33 20.56 -33.16
N ARG A 117 6.80 20.57 -31.93
CA ARG A 117 7.42 21.31 -30.82
C ARG A 117 8.46 20.44 -30.13
N LEU A 118 9.64 21.00 -29.95
CA LEU A 118 10.65 20.49 -29.03
C LEU A 118 10.44 21.14 -27.66
N SER A 119 10.62 20.35 -26.61
CA SER A 119 10.69 20.82 -25.24
C SER A 119 12.08 20.53 -24.69
N LEU A 120 12.64 21.52 -24.01
CA LEU A 120 13.93 21.42 -23.36
C LEU A 120 13.70 21.66 -21.86
N GLN A 121 14.30 20.86 -21.00
CA GLN A 121 14.23 21.04 -19.56
C GLN A 121 15.60 20.75 -18.95
N VAL A 122 15.99 21.53 -17.94
CA VAL A 122 17.25 21.36 -17.21
C VAL A 122 16.99 21.11 -15.72
N SER A 123 17.81 20.27 -15.10
CA SER A 123 17.77 19.98 -13.67
C SER A 123 18.15 21.21 -12.83
N GLY A 124 17.77 21.20 -11.55
CA GLY A 124 18.01 22.36 -10.67
C GLY A 124 19.49 22.62 -10.38
N ASP A 125 20.34 21.59 -10.48
CA ASP A 125 21.80 21.64 -10.35
C ASP A 125 22.53 21.85 -11.68
N GLY A 126 21.85 21.67 -12.82
CA GLY A 126 22.42 21.80 -14.17
C GLY A 126 23.14 20.55 -14.68
N MET A 127 23.16 19.47 -13.90
CA MET A 127 23.84 18.21 -14.26
C MET A 127 23.15 17.44 -15.39
N HIS A 128 21.84 17.62 -15.53
CA HIS A 128 21.01 16.85 -16.45
C HIS A 128 20.16 17.79 -17.32
N VAL A 129 20.11 17.49 -18.62
CA VAL A 129 19.25 18.19 -19.59
C VAL A 129 18.46 17.16 -20.37
N LEU A 130 17.13 17.31 -20.43
CA LEU A 130 16.25 16.44 -21.20
C LEU A 130 15.66 17.21 -22.39
N LEU A 131 15.88 16.69 -23.59
CA LEU A 131 15.29 17.15 -24.83
C LEU A 131 14.21 16.14 -25.25
N VAL A 132 12.96 16.60 -25.34
CA VAL A 132 11.82 15.76 -25.66
C VAL A 132 11.06 16.32 -26.85
N ALA A 133 10.90 15.52 -27.89
CA ALA A 133 9.98 15.79 -28.99
C ALA A 133 8.58 15.28 -28.63
N VAL A 134 7.53 16.03 -28.98
CA VAL A 134 6.15 15.61 -28.70
C VAL A 134 5.84 14.23 -29.28
N THR A 135 6.49 13.83 -30.38
CA THR A 135 6.35 12.50 -31.03
C THR A 135 7.00 11.34 -30.27
N GLY A 136 7.61 11.58 -29.10
CA GLY A 136 8.13 10.54 -28.22
C GLY A 136 9.64 10.25 -28.32
N GLN A 137 10.39 10.99 -29.14
CA GLN A 137 11.86 10.93 -29.13
C GLN A 137 12.40 11.69 -27.93
N VAL A 138 13.25 11.03 -27.13
CA VAL A 138 13.78 11.58 -25.87
C VAL A 138 15.31 11.45 -25.85
N PHE A 139 16.00 12.56 -25.65
CA PHE A 139 17.45 12.61 -25.50
C PHE A 139 17.81 13.18 -24.12
N LEU A 140 18.65 12.46 -23.39
CA LEU A 140 19.20 12.87 -22.10
C LEU A 140 20.66 13.27 -22.28
N TRP A 141 21.03 14.43 -21.78
CA TRP A 141 22.42 14.85 -21.62
C TRP A 141 22.78 14.86 -20.14
N GLU A 142 23.88 14.20 -19.79
CA GLU A 142 24.44 14.12 -18.44
C GLU A 142 25.85 14.70 -18.40
N CYS A 143 26.12 15.57 -17.42
CA CYS A 143 27.45 16.13 -17.18
C CYS A 143 28.35 15.10 -16.49
N LYS A 144 29.55 14.85 -17.04
CA LYS A 144 30.47 13.83 -16.52
C LYS A 144 31.13 14.20 -15.19
N ASP A 145 31.35 15.49 -14.96
CA ASP A 145 31.99 15.99 -13.75
C ASP A 145 31.28 17.27 -13.27
N VAL A 146 30.81 17.27 -12.02
CA VAL A 146 30.19 18.44 -11.37
C VAL A 146 31.14 19.64 -11.38
N ARG A 147 32.46 19.40 -11.31
CA ARG A 147 33.49 20.44 -11.30
C ARG A 147 33.46 21.33 -12.54
N ASP A 148 33.10 20.77 -13.69
CA ASP A 148 33.02 21.49 -14.97
C ASP A 148 31.93 22.56 -14.95
N LEU A 149 30.83 22.31 -14.22
CA LEU A 149 29.72 23.26 -14.02
C LEU A 149 30.00 24.25 -12.89
N THR A 150 30.73 23.85 -11.84
CA THR A 150 31.07 24.74 -10.72
C THR A 150 32.26 25.67 -10.99
N GLY A 151 33.06 25.40 -12.01
CA GLY A 151 34.24 26.20 -12.35
C GLY A 151 33.92 27.66 -12.66
N LEU A 152 34.81 28.57 -12.22
CA LEU A 152 34.64 30.03 -12.28
C LEU A 152 34.74 30.66 -13.69
N ARG A 153 35.09 29.88 -14.72
CA ARG A 153 35.27 30.37 -16.10
C ARG A 153 34.24 29.80 -17.07
N ASP A 154 33.81 30.63 -18.02
CA ASP A 154 33.02 30.20 -19.17
C ASP A 154 33.80 29.13 -19.96
N GLY A 155 33.10 28.20 -20.61
CA GLY A 155 33.76 27.15 -21.38
C GLY A 155 32.89 25.97 -21.79
N LYS A 156 33.51 25.00 -22.45
CA LYS A 156 32.87 23.74 -22.85
C LYS A 156 32.80 22.76 -21.68
N VAL A 157 31.65 22.11 -21.51
CA VAL A 157 31.40 21.10 -20.48
C VAL A 157 31.40 19.73 -21.14
N LYS A 158 32.11 18.78 -20.53
CA LYS A 158 32.10 17.40 -20.98
C LYS A 158 30.85 16.70 -20.46
N GLY A 159 30.03 16.21 -21.38
CA GLY A 159 28.85 15.43 -21.05
C GLY A 159 28.66 14.26 -22.01
N GLN A 160 27.69 13.42 -21.68
CA GLN A 160 27.30 12.26 -22.46
C GLN A 160 25.84 12.40 -22.88
N TRP A 161 25.56 12.16 -24.15
CA TRP A 161 24.20 12.06 -24.66
C TRP A 161 23.76 10.60 -24.67
N ALA A 162 22.52 10.36 -24.26
CA ALA A 162 21.85 9.07 -24.35
C ALA A 162 20.50 9.27 -25.06
N HIS A 163 20.24 8.46 -26.07
CA HIS A 163 18.93 8.39 -26.72
C HIS A 163 18.07 7.35 -25.99
N ILE A 164 16.95 7.78 -25.42
CA ILE A 164 16.04 6.91 -24.69
C ILE A 164 14.98 6.41 -25.66
N THR A 165 15.09 5.16 -26.07
CA THR A 165 14.10 4.51 -26.92
C THR A 165 12.85 4.15 -26.11
N PRO A 166 11.65 4.44 -26.63
CA PRO A 166 10.41 4.00 -26.00
C PRO A 166 10.28 2.48 -26.04
N LEU A 167 9.59 1.90 -25.05
CA LEU A 167 9.27 0.47 -25.03
C LEU A 167 8.25 0.13 -26.13
N GLU A 168 8.35 -1.04 -26.74
CA GLU A 168 7.47 -1.45 -27.86
C GLU A 168 5.96 -1.40 -27.50
N GLU A 169 5.62 -1.60 -26.22
CA GLU A 169 4.24 -1.57 -25.73
C GLU A 169 3.71 -0.14 -25.46
N SER A 170 4.58 0.87 -25.46
CA SER A 170 4.21 2.24 -25.09
C SER A 170 3.52 3.00 -26.23
N ILE A 171 2.35 3.59 -25.93
CA ILE A 171 1.57 4.31 -26.93
C ILE A 171 2.00 5.78 -26.95
N LEU A 172 2.56 6.24 -28.06
CA LEU A 172 3.04 7.61 -28.25
C LEU A 172 2.18 8.38 -29.28
N PRO A 173 2.12 9.72 -29.18
CA PRO A 173 1.32 10.54 -30.09
C PRO A 173 1.95 10.61 -31.49
N SER A 174 1.09 10.68 -32.51
CA SER A 174 1.48 10.80 -33.90
C SER A 174 1.51 12.26 -34.38
N LYS A 175 2.06 12.50 -35.57
CA LYS A 175 1.99 13.83 -36.24
C LYS A 175 0.53 14.29 -36.51
N GLN A 176 -0.45 13.39 -36.49
CA GLN A 176 -1.86 13.70 -36.70
C GLN A 176 -2.54 14.27 -35.45
N ASP A 177 -1.96 14.03 -34.27
CA ASP A 177 -2.54 14.37 -32.97
C ASP A 177 -2.16 15.81 -32.57
N LYS A 178 -2.81 16.79 -33.21
CA LYS A 178 -2.54 18.22 -33.04
C LYS A 178 -2.77 18.73 -31.61
N GLU A 179 -3.55 18.01 -30.81
CA GLU A 179 -3.81 18.29 -29.41
C GLU A 179 -2.71 17.81 -28.46
N ALA A 180 -1.83 16.93 -28.93
CA ALA A 180 -0.81 16.31 -28.10
C ALA A 180 0.03 17.38 -27.39
N SER A 181 0.22 17.17 -26.10
CA SER A 181 1.00 18.06 -25.25
C SER A 181 1.90 17.25 -24.34
N GLN A 182 3.00 17.88 -23.95
CA GLN A 182 4.05 17.26 -23.18
C GLN A 182 4.52 18.22 -22.08
N HIS A 183 4.89 17.67 -20.94
CA HIS A 183 5.46 18.40 -19.83
C HIS A 183 6.51 17.53 -19.12
N THR A 184 7.66 18.13 -18.78
CA THR A 184 8.75 17.47 -18.04
C THR A 184 9.03 18.23 -16.75
N VAL A 185 9.39 17.51 -15.69
CA VAL A 185 9.91 18.10 -14.45
C VAL A 185 11.08 17.26 -13.91
N PHE A 186 12.10 17.93 -13.38
CA PHE A 186 13.13 17.30 -12.56
C PHE A 186 12.78 17.50 -11.09
N ILE A 187 12.83 16.42 -10.31
CA ILE A 187 12.40 16.36 -8.92
C ILE A 187 13.55 15.79 -8.11
N LYS A 188 13.87 16.45 -7.00
CA LYS A 188 14.81 15.97 -5.99
C LYS A 188 14.16 16.12 -4.63
N THR A 189 13.54 15.04 -4.14
CA THR A 189 12.79 15.03 -2.86
C THR A 189 13.02 13.71 -2.14
N GLU A 190 12.90 13.70 -0.82
CA GLU A 190 13.07 12.48 0.01
C GLU A 190 12.20 11.31 -0.47
N ALA A 191 11.00 11.58 -0.99
CA ALA A 191 10.06 10.54 -1.39
C ALA A 191 10.26 10.01 -2.82
N MET A 192 10.87 10.80 -3.71
CA MET A 192 11.09 10.42 -5.12
C MET A 192 12.58 10.21 -5.43
N GLY A 193 13.49 10.52 -4.51
CA GLY A 193 14.93 10.62 -4.78
C GLY A 193 15.22 11.68 -5.86
N ASP A 194 16.33 11.48 -6.57
CA ASP A 194 16.69 12.22 -7.77
C ASP A 194 16.04 11.58 -9.00
N ALA A 195 15.04 12.24 -9.57
CA ALA A 195 14.23 11.70 -10.66
C ALA A 195 13.76 12.75 -11.67
N CYS A 196 13.51 12.31 -12.90
CA CYS A 196 12.91 13.11 -13.97
C CYS A 196 11.63 12.42 -14.45
N LEU A 197 10.54 13.19 -14.52
CA LEU A 197 9.26 12.73 -15.03
C LEU A 197 8.88 13.50 -16.29
N SER A 198 8.53 12.79 -17.36
CA SER A 198 7.97 13.37 -18.58
C SER A 198 6.64 12.71 -18.91
N ALA A 199 5.60 13.51 -19.18
CA ALA A 199 4.28 13.01 -19.56
C ALA A 199 3.90 13.46 -20.97
N PHE A 200 3.46 12.51 -21.79
CA PHE A 200 2.86 12.70 -23.10
C PHE A 200 1.35 12.48 -22.98
N VAL A 201 0.57 13.51 -23.29
CA VAL A 201 -0.89 13.49 -23.13
C VAL A 201 -1.56 13.78 -24.46
N PHE A 202 -2.39 12.86 -24.94
CA PHE A 202 -3.08 12.98 -26.24
C PHE A 202 -4.40 12.21 -26.24
N THR A 203 -5.22 12.42 -27.28
CA THR A 203 -6.48 11.69 -27.44
C THR A 203 -6.45 10.75 -28.63
N SER A 204 -6.89 9.50 -28.42
CA SER A 204 -7.10 8.53 -29.49
C SER A 204 -8.52 8.00 -29.43
N GLY A 205 -9.28 8.20 -30.51
CA GLY A 205 -10.72 7.95 -30.52
C GLY A 205 -11.45 8.72 -29.42
N LYS A 206 -12.17 8.02 -28.53
CA LYS A 206 -12.89 8.58 -27.36
C LYS A 206 -12.13 8.38 -26.03
N LYS A 207 -10.83 8.10 -26.08
CA LYS A 207 -9.99 7.84 -24.91
C LYS A 207 -8.89 8.91 -24.79
N LEU A 208 -8.62 9.33 -23.55
CA LEU A 208 -7.45 10.10 -23.18
C LEU A 208 -6.31 9.11 -22.87
N ILE A 209 -5.15 9.30 -23.48
CA ILE A 209 -3.96 8.47 -23.27
C ILE A 209 -2.89 9.33 -22.59
N ILE A 210 -2.33 8.79 -21.52
CA ILE A 210 -1.23 9.39 -20.76
C ILE A 210 -0.09 8.39 -20.75
N THR A 211 1.03 8.76 -21.37
CA THR A 211 2.26 7.98 -21.34
C THR A 211 3.30 8.74 -20.53
N CYS A 212 3.80 8.12 -19.48
CA CYS A 212 4.78 8.69 -18.57
C CYS A 212 6.12 7.98 -18.72
N LEU A 213 7.19 8.77 -18.81
CA LEU A 213 8.58 8.36 -18.69
C LEU A 213 9.08 8.78 -17.31
N LYS A 214 9.63 7.83 -16.56
CA LYS A 214 10.40 8.07 -15.33
C LYS A 214 11.85 7.68 -15.55
N ILE A 215 12.75 8.60 -15.25
CA ILE A 215 14.20 8.37 -15.15
C ILE A 215 14.57 8.56 -13.68
N GLN A 216 15.19 7.57 -13.06
CA GLN A 216 15.60 7.60 -11.65
C GLN A 216 17.10 7.38 -11.55
N TRP A 217 17.81 8.29 -10.91
CA TRP A 217 19.24 8.14 -10.62
C TRP A 217 19.43 7.46 -9.26
N GLU A 218 20.43 6.58 -9.17
CA GLU A 218 20.79 5.93 -7.91
C GLU A 218 21.59 6.88 -7.02
N GLU A 219 21.17 7.05 -5.76
CA GLU A 219 21.98 7.76 -4.76
C GLU A 219 23.15 6.84 -4.37
N CYS A 220 24.38 7.37 -4.51
CA CYS A 220 25.64 6.64 -4.43
C CYS A 220 25.71 5.65 -3.25
N HIS A 221 26.06 4.38 -3.49
CA HIS A 221 27.09 3.64 -2.75
C HIS A 221 27.55 2.33 -3.41
N VAL A 222 26.81 1.74 -4.36
CA VAL A 222 27.29 0.64 -5.22
C VAL A 222 26.63 0.76 -6.59
N LYS A 223 27.36 1.18 -7.62
CA LYS A 223 26.84 1.19 -9.00
C LYS A 223 26.70 -0.25 -9.48
N VAL A 224 25.48 -0.78 -9.52
CA VAL A 224 25.20 -2.15 -10.00
C VAL A 224 25.07 -2.18 -11.52
N ASP A 225 24.51 -1.11 -12.12
CA ASP A 225 24.36 -0.98 -13.57
C ASP A 225 25.41 -0.03 -14.19
N PRO A 226 25.90 -0.31 -15.43
CA PRO A 226 26.89 0.54 -16.11
C PRO A 226 26.37 1.95 -16.46
N VAL A 227 25.05 2.18 -16.39
CA VAL A 227 24.39 3.41 -16.85
C VAL A 227 23.99 4.36 -15.69
N GLY A 228 24.07 3.96 -14.42
CA GLY A 228 23.87 4.86 -13.27
C GLY A 228 22.46 5.45 -13.08
N TYR A 229 21.50 5.10 -13.95
CA TYR A 229 20.09 5.46 -13.84
C TYR A 229 19.19 4.33 -14.38
N SER A 230 17.95 4.28 -13.89
CA SER A 230 16.91 3.35 -14.36
C SER A 230 15.79 4.09 -15.11
N ILE A 231 15.28 3.47 -16.17
CA ILE A 231 14.20 4.01 -17.01
C ILE A 231 12.95 3.15 -16.86
N LYS A 232 11.79 3.79 -16.67
CA LYS A 232 10.48 3.14 -16.68
C LYS A 232 9.49 3.92 -17.54
N TRP A 233 8.82 3.19 -18.43
CA TRP A 233 7.70 3.71 -19.22
C TRP A 233 6.40 3.11 -18.69
N ALA A 234 5.34 3.90 -18.67
CA ALA A 234 3.99 3.41 -18.37
C ALA A 234 2.94 4.19 -19.12
N THR A 235 1.94 3.50 -19.65
CA THR A 235 0.84 4.10 -20.41
C THR A 235 -0.49 3.77 -19.74
N LYS A 236 -1.30 4.80 -19.46
CA LYS A 236 -2.67 4.65 -18.96
C LYS A 236 -3.69 5.26 -19.92
N THR A 237 -4.80 4.57 -20.10
CA THR A 237 -5.93 5.05 -20.91
C THR A 237 -7.17 5.32 -20.07
N TYR A 238 -7.82 6.46 -20.30
CA TYR A 238 -9.03 6.90 -19.60
C TYR A 238 -10.16 7.12 -20.62
N PRO A 239 -11.31 6.44 -20.47
CA PRO A 239 -12.48 6.71 -21.29
C PRO A 239 -13.08 8.07 -20.93
N MET A 240 -13.09 9.02 -21.88
CA MET A 240 -13.52 10.41 -21.61
C MET A 240 -15.00 10.53 -21.22
N SER A 241 -15.82 9.54 -21.60
CA SER A 241 -17.24 9.45 -21.22
C SER A 241 -17.49 9.09 -19.75
N ARG A 242 -16.48 8.55 -19.04
CA ARG A 242 -16.59 8.20 -17.62
C ARG A 242 -16.06 9.31 -16.69
N LEU A 243 -15.48 10.36 -17.25
CA LEU A 243 -15.04 11.52 -16.47
C LEU A 243 -16.27 12.34 -16.04
N THR A 244 -16.10 13.13 -14.97
CA THR A 244 -17.18 13.94 -14.39
C THR A 244 -16.76 15.40 -14.27
N PRO A 245 -17.23 16.29 -15.16
CA PRO A 245 -18.22 16.08 -16.24
C PRO A 245 -17.70 15.22 -17.41
N PRO A 246 -18.60 14.57 -18.17
CA PRO A 246 -18.22 13.76 -19.33
C PRO A 246 -17.64 14.65 -20.44
N CYS A 247 -16.53 14.21 -21.04
CA CYS A 247 -15.82 14.98 -22.07
C CYS A 247 -15.86 14.31 -23.45
N GLN A 248 -15.55 15.11 -24.47
CA GLN A 248 -15.34 14.66 -25.84
C GLN A 248 -13.91 14.97 -26.30
N PRO A 249 -13.36 14.18 -27.24
CA PRO A 249 -12.04 14.44 -27.80
C PRO A 249 -12.05 15.73 -28.63
N VAL A 250 -11.07 16.61 -28.38
CA VAL A 250 -10.92 17.88 -29.11
C VAL A 250 -9.54 17.92 -29.76
N LYS A 251 -9.47 17.57 -31.05
CA LYS A 251 -8.25 17.56 -31.87
C LYS A 251 -7.80 18.96 -32.29
N SER A 252 -7.37 19.76 -31.32
CA SER A 252 -6.88 21.13 -31.55
C SER A 252 -5.79 21.49 -30.56
N ARG A 253 -4.76 22.19 -31.04
CA ARG A 253 -3.63 22.67 -30.21
C ARG A 253 -4.09 23.40 -28.95
N GLY A 254 -3.54 23.02 -27.80
CA GLY A 254 -3.87 23.60 -26.49
C GLY A 254 -5.24 23.19 -25.94
N SER A 255 -5.84 22.11 -26.45
CA SER A 255 -6.99 21.49 -25.78
C SER A 255 -6.58 20.72 -24.53
N LEU A 256 -5.35 20.20 -24.49
CA LEU A 256 -4.78 19.48 -23.34
C LEU A 256 -3.61 20.30 -22.78
N VAL A 257 -3.66 20.64 -21.49
CA VAL A 257 -2.59 21.39 -20.82
C VAL A 257 -2.12 20.63 -19.57
N PRO A 258 -1.04 19.84 -19.66
CA PRO A 258 -0.45 19.09 -18.55
C PRO A 258 0.52 19.94 -17.73
N ALA A 259 0.55 19.70 -16.42
CA ALA A 259 1.54 20.26 -15.50
C ALA A 259 1.76 19.33 -14.30
N PHE A 260 3.00 18.89 -14.12
CA PHE A 260 3.40 18.13 -12.93
C PHE A 260 3.44 19.03 -11.69
N SER A 261 3.01 18.47 -10.56
CA SER A 261 3.19 19.12 -9.27
C SER A 261 4.69 19.19 -8.91
N PRO A 262 5.13 20.18 -8.09
CA PRO A 262 6.55 20.34 -7.73
C PRO A 262 7.16 19.13 -7.03
N ASP A 263 6.33 18.35 -6.32
CA ASP A 263 6.70 17.10 -5.65
C ASP A 263 6.65 15.86 -6.58
N GLY A 264 6.20 16.01 -7.82
CA GLY A 264 6.14 14.93 -8.82
C GLY A 264 5.08 13.86 -8.59
N ARG A 265 4.31 13.94 -7.51
CA ARG A 265 3.30 12.93 -7.13
C ARG A 265 2.01 13.03 -7.95
N LEU A 266 1.69 14.21 -8.49
CA LEU A 266 0.48 14.45 -9.26
C LEU A 266 0.79 15.10 -10.61
N LEU A 267 0.05 14.69 -11.63
CA LEU A 267 -0.04 15.35 -12.92
C LEU A 267 -1.42 16.00 -13.04
N ALA A 268 -1.49 17.32 -13.14
CA ALA A 268 -2.73 18.03 -13.47
C ALA A 268 -2.84 18.18 -14.98
N ILE A 269 -3.98 17.80 -15.55
CA ILE A 269 -4.26 17.92 -16.98
C ILE A 269 -5.55 18.72 -17.14
N VAL A 270 -5.44 19.91 -17.70
CA VAL A 270 -6.64 20.67 -18.08
C VAL A 270 -7.19 20.14 -19.41
N LEU A 271 -8.44 19.71 -19.38
CA LEU A 271 -9.19 19.20 -20.52
C LEU A 271 -10.10 20.31 -21.04
N ASN A 272 -9.58 21.17 -21.92
CA ASN A 272 -10.37 22.23 -22.55
C ASN A 272 -11.37 21.63 -23.55
N GLN A 273 -12.66 21.89 -23.32
CA GLN A 273 -13.75 21.37 -24.14
C GLN A 273 -14.34 22.45 -25.06
N ARG A 274 -15.05 22.04 -26.11
CA ARG A 274 -15.80 22.98 -26.97
C ARG A 274 -16.97 23.62 -26.20
N GLN A 275 -17.58 22.87 -25.30
CA GLN A 275 -18.55 23.36 -24.34
C GLN A 275 -17.84 23.65 -23.00
N PRO A 276 -17.74 24.90 -22.55
CA PRO A 276 -17.00 25.21 -21.33
C PRO A 276 -17.53 24.52 -20.06
N LYS A 277 -18.80 24.13 -20.02
CA LYS A 277 -19.40 23.35 -18.92
C LYS A 277 -18.72 21.99 -18.71
N ALA A 278 -18.17 21.41 -19.77
CA ALA A 278 -17.44 20.14 -19.72
C ALA A 278 -15.94 20.32 -19.45
N THR A 279 -15.43 21.55 -19.39
CA THR A 279 -14.01 21.80 -19.10
C THR A 279 -13.71 21.47 -17.63
N GLN A 280 -12.65 20.71 -17.42
CA GLN A 280 -12.24 20.22 -16.11
C GLN A 280 -10.72 20.06 -16.01
N VAL A 281 -10.23 19.92 -14.78
CA VAL A 281 -8.86 19.52 -14.45
C VAL A 281 -8.90 18.08 -13.98
N LEU A 282 -8.15 17.20 -14.65
CA LEU A 282 -7.93 15.83 -14.23
C LEU A 282 -6.59 15.75 -13.49
N PHE A 283 -6.63 15.44 -12.20
CA PHE A 283 -5.44 15.15 -11.41
C PHE A 283 -5.18 13.65 -11.44
N VAL A 284 -3.99 13.25 -11.87
CA VAL A 284 -3.59 11.83 -11.98
C VAL A 284 -2.39 11.59 -11.09
N SER A 285 -2.44 10.54 -10.25
CA SER A 285 -1.27 10.13 -9.47
C SER A 285 -0.22 9.44 -10.32
N THR A 286 1.04 9.80 -10.11
CA THR A 286 2.19 9.17 -10.76
C THR A 286 2.58 7.84 -10.14
N GLN A 287 1.96 7.44 -9.02
CA GLN A 287 2.21 6.15 -8.38
C GLN A 287 1.37 5.03 -9.00
N ASN A 288 0.05 5.22 -9.07
CA ASN A 288 -0.90 4.17 -9.43
C ASN A 288 -1.95 4.59 -10.48
N PHE A 289 -1.75 5.74 -11.12
CA PHE A 289 -2.65 6.29 -12.15
C PHE A 289 -4.11 6.48 -11.71
N VAL A 290 -4.39 6.51 -10.40
CA VAL A 290 -5.72 6.89 -9.90
C VAL A 290 -5.94 8.38 -10.19
N SER A 291 -7.14 8.71 -10.68
CA SER A 291 -7.47 10.06 -11.15
C SER A 291 -8.64 10.68 -10.39
N ILE A 292 -8.56 11.97 -10.10
CA ILE A 292 -9.65 12.79 -9.55
C ILE A 292 -9.94 13.95 -10.52
N SER A 293 -11.22 14.10 -10.90
CA SER A 293 -11.68 15.17 -11.77
C SER A 293 -12.25 16.34 -10.98
N SER A 294 -11.89 17.56 -11.37
CA SER A 294 -12.42 18.79 -10.81
C SER A 294 -12.96 19.70 -11.92
N GLY A 295 -14.26 19.99 -11.90
CA GLY A 295 -14.90 20.84 -12.91
C GLY A 295 -14.51 22.32 -12.75
N LEU A 296 -14.28 23.01 -13.87
CA LEU A 296 -13.98 24.46 -13.87
C LEU A 296 -15.25 25.32 -13.98
N GLY A 297 -16.41 24.84 -13.54
CA GLY A 297 -17.61 25.67 -13.40
C GLY A 297 -18.07 26.40 -14.67
N GLY A 298 -17.89 25.80 -15.85
CA GLY A 298 -18.24 26.46 -17.11
C GLY A 298 -17.26 27.52 -17.61
N CYS A 299 -16.06 27.64 -17.02
CA CYS A 299 -15.10 28.71 -17.28
C CYS A 299 -15.74 30.12 -17.17
N GLY A 300 -16.75 30.23 -16.30
CA GLY A 300 -17.52 31.45 -16.06
C GLY A 300 -18.59 31.79 -17.12
N SER A 301 -18.69 31.07 -18.25
CA SER A 301 -19.63 31.45 -19.31
C SER A 301 -21.09 31.34 -18.87
N LYS A 302 -21.82 32.47 -18.83
CA LYS A 302 -23.27 32.52 -18.57
C LYS A 302 -24.14 32.06 -19.75
N LYS A 303 -23.63 32.13 -20.99
CA LYS A 303 -24.38 31.76 -22.20
C LYS A 303 -24.31 30.25 -22.46
N MET A 304 -25.44 29.63 -22.80
CA MET A 304 -25.50 28.20 -23.14
C MET A 304 -24.83 27.87 -24.48
N GLU A 305 -24.91 28.79 -25.45
CA GLU A 305 -24.28 28.62 -26.77
C GLU A 305 -23.29 29.76 -27.03
N ILE A 306 -22.02 29.40 -27.17
CA ILE A 306 -20.92 30.33 -27.46
C ILE A 306 -20.60 30.20 -28.94
N PRO A 307 -20.55 31.32 -29.71
CA PRO A 307 -20.15 31.28 -31.11
C PRO A 307 -18.78 30.60 -31.27
N SER A 308 -18.63 29.76 -32.30
CA SER A 308 -17.42 28.96 -32.54
C SER A 308 -16.13 29.79 -32.54
N LYS A 309 -16.21 31.05 -32.98
CA LYS A 309 -15.11 32.03 -32.96
C LYS A 309 -14.57 32.36 -31.55
N TYR A 310 -15.40 32.30 -30.51
CA TYR A 310 -15.03 32.66 -29.13
C TYR A 310 -14.81 31.45 -28.22
N ILE A 311 -15.10 30.22 -28.64
CA ILE A 311 -14.90 29.02 -27.80
C ILE A 311 -13.48 28.96 -27.22
N ARG A 312 -12.46 29.28 -28.03
CA ARG A 312 -11.06 29.21 -27.61
C ARG A 312 -10.65 30.29 -26.61
N SER A 313 -11.38 31.40 -26.47
CA SER A 313 -11.06 32.41 -25.45
C SER A 313 -11.38 31.90 -24.05
N TYR A 314 -12.36 30.99 -23.90
CA TYR A 314 -12.70 30.36 -22.62
C TYR A 314 -11.79 29.18 -22.25
N TRP A 315 -10.82 28.84 -23.08
CA TRP A 315 -9.86 27.78 -22.76
C TRP A 315 -8.80 28.28 -21.79
N VAL A 316 -8.37 27.41 -20.89
CA VAL A 316 -7.17 27.65 -20.09
C VAL A 316 -5.96 27.66 -21.03
N GLY A 317 -5.20 28.75 -21.00
CA GLY A 317 -4.04 28.97 -21.87
C GLY A 317 -2.72 28.59 -21.22
N SER A 318 -2.59 28.84 -19.91
CA SER A 318 -1.38 28.56 -19.14
C SER A 318 -1.76 28.14 -17.73
N VAL A 319 -0.93 27.27 -17.14
CA VAL A 319 -1.07 26.78 -15.77
C VAL A 319 0.28 26.81 -15.07
N SER A 320 0.27 27.04 -13.76
CA SER A 320 1.47 26.96 -12.92
C SER A 320 1.09 26.54 -11.51
N TRP A 321 1.86 25.62 -10.94
CA TRP A 321 1.70 25.21 -9.54
C TRP A 321 2.36 26.20 -8.59
N SER A 322 1.74 26.41 -7.43
CA SER A 322 2.34 27.17 -6.32
C SER A 322 3.54 26.42 -5.73
N PRO A 323 4.43 27.11 -4.98
CA PRO A 323 5.40 26.43 -4.12
C PRO A 323 4.70 25.40 -3.23
N GLY A 324 5.31 24.22 -3.10
CA GLY A 324 4.74 23.08 -2.35
C GLY A 324 3.50 22.42 -2.98
N GLY A 325 3.02 22.90 -4.14
CA GLY A 325 1.97 22.24 -4.92
C GLY A 325 0.56 22.28 -4.31
N LEU A 326 0.23 23.27 -3.47
CA LEU A 326 -1.08 23.41 -2.83
C LEU A 326 -2.15 23.98 -3.78
N PHE A 327 -1.77 24.94 -4.63
CA PHE A 327 -2.67 25.61 -5.56
C PHE A 327 -2.16 25.50 -7.00
N LEU A 328 -3.09 25.35 -7.93
CA LEU A 328 -2.86 25.42 -9.36
C LEU A 328 -3.47 26.72 -9.90
N ALA A 329 -2.62 27.67 -10.27
CA ALA A 329 -3.07 28.90 -10.91
C ALA A 329 -3.27 28.64 -12.41
N CYS A 330 -4.40 29.07 -12.95
CA CYS A 330 -4.73 28.94 -14.35
C CYS A 330 -5.18 30.29 -14.90
N VAL A 331 -4.82 30.61 -16.14
CA VAL A 331 -5.30 31.82 -16.84
C VAL A 331 -6.06 31.42 -18.09
N LEU A 332 -7.26 31.98 -18.27
CA LEU A 332 -8.03 31.79 -19.50
C LEU A 332 -7.39 32.59 -20.63
N LYS A 333 -7.60 32.15 -21.89
CA LYS A 333 -7.25 32.90 -23.10
C LYS A 333 -8.09 34.17 -23.32
N ARG A 334 -8.81 34.57 -22.29
CA ARG A 334 -9.56 35.82 -22.18
C ARG A 334 -9.03 36.74 -21.08
N GLY A 335 -8.02 36.30 -20.33
CA GLY A 335 -7.37 37.09 -19.27
C GLY A 335 -7.90 36.95 -17.86
N SER A 336 -8.91 36.11 -17.65
CA SER A 336 -9.39 35.83 -16.30
C SER A 336 -8.45 34.83 -15.59
N LEU A 337 -7.98 35.18 -14.41
CA LEU A 337 -7.24 34.31 -13.50
C LEU A 337 -8.22 33.45 -12.69
N LEU A 338 -7.90 32.18 -12.51
CA LEU A 338 -8.61 31.28 -11.63
C LEU A 338 -7.64 30.40 -10.84
N MET A 339 -8.06 29.93 -9.68
CA MET A 339 -7.23 29.11 -8.79
C MET A 339 -7.96 27.82 -8.43
N VAL A 340 -7.29 26.70 -8.58
CA VAL A 340 -7.81 25.37 -8.20
C VAL A 340 -6.98 24.84 -7.04
N SER A 341 -7.61 24.30 -6.00
CA SER A 341 -6.86 23.61 -4.94
C SER A 341 -6.40 22.24 -5.41
N ARG A 342 -5.27 21.75 -4.90
CA ARG A 342 -4.76 20.40 -5.18
C ARG A 342 -5.86 19.36 -4.92
N LEU A 343 -6.20 18.57 -5.96
CA LEU A 343 -7.27 17.56 -5.94
C LEU A 343 -8.68 18.08 -5.67
N GLY A 344 -8.83 19.38 -5.38
CA GLY A 344 -10.08 20.00 -4.99
C GLY A 344 -10.70 20.87 -6.08
N GLY A 345 -11.69 21.66 -5.66
CA GLY A 345 -12.47 22.53 -6.54
C GLY A 345 -11.83 23.89 -6.81
N LEU A 346 -12.56 24.67 -7.61
CA LEU A 346 -12.30 26.08 -7.85
C LEU A 346 -12.41 26.89 -6.55
N LEU A 347 -11.47 27.81 -6.33
CA LEU A 347 -11.46 28.70 -5.18
C LEU A 347 -12.14 30.03 -5.50
N THR A 348 -12.72 30.66 -4.49
CA THR A 348 -13.18 32.04 -4.57
C THR A 348 -12.00 32.97 -4.31
N LEU A 349 -11.76 33.93 -5.20
CA LEU A 349 -10.67 34.88 -5.14
C LEU A 349 -11.20 36.26 -4.76
N THR A 350 -10.48 36.95 -3.89
CA THR A 350 -10.63 38.38 -3.65
C THR A 350 -9.31 39.06 -3.92
N SER A 351 -9.33 40.21 -4.60
CA SER A 351 -8.12 41.00 -4.84
C SER A 351 -8.22 42.36 -4.17
N CYS A 352 -7.10 42.84 -3.64
CA CYS A 352 -6.93 44.20 -3.16
C CYS A 352 -5.60 44.81 -3.63
N GLY A 353 -5.52 46.12 -3.81
CA GLY A 353 -4.27 46.83 -4.13
C GLY A 353 -4.15 47.28 -5.59
N CYS A 354 -3.33 48.31 -5.82
CA CYS A 354 -3.11 48.96 -7.11
C CYS A 354 -4.40 49.31 -7.90
N ASN A 355 -5.49 49.67 -7.22
CA ASN A 355 -6.83 49.93 -7.80
C ASN A 355 -7.44 48.74 -8.57
N VAL A 356 -6.97 47.52 -8.31
CA VAL A 356 -7.52 46.27 -8.87
C VAL A 356 -8.24 45.53 -7.74
N ASP A 357 -9.28 46.18 -7.21
CA ASP A 357 -10.07 45.67 -6.12
C ASP A 357 -11.30 44.93 -6.69
N PHE A 358 -11.28 43.61 -6.60
CA PHE A 358 -12.41 42.77 -6.98
C PHE A 358 -12.93 42.02 -5.76
N GLY A 359 -14.26 42.05 -5.60
CA GLY A 359 -14.95 41.23 -4.63
C GLY A 359 -14.88 39.73 -4.94
N PRO A 360 -15.52 38.89 -4.11
CA PRO A 360 -15.42 37.43 -4.23
C PRO A 360 -15.84 36.90 -5.60
N ALA A 361 -14.87 36.45 -6.40
CA ALA A 361 -15.08 35.95 -7.76
C ALA A 361 -14.30 34.65 -7.98
N HIS A 362 -14.86 33.73 -8.77
CA HIS A 362 -14.15 32.49 -9.14
C HIS A 362 -13.18 32.70 -10.31
N PHE A 363 -13.46 33.71 -11.13
CA PHE A 363 -12.63 34.14 -12.25
C PHE A 363 -12.36 35.63 -12.09
N LEU A 364 -11.11 35.96 -11.80
CA LEU A 364 -10.65 37.32 -11.57
C LEU A 364 -10.26 37.97 -12.91
N PRO A 365 -11.01 38.97 -13.40
CA PRO A 365 -10.80 39.53 -14.73
C PRO A 365 -9.64 40.55 -14.72
N LEU A 366 -8.44 40.11 -15.08
CA LEU A 366 -7.24 40.96 -15.03
C LEU A 366 -6.92 41.62 -16.38
N HIS A 367 -6.72 40.82 -17.44
CA HIS A 367 -6.18 41.33 -18.72
C HIS A 367 -7.12 41.09 -19.92
N PRO A 368 -7.98 42.04 -20.32
CA PRO A 368 -9.00 41.80 -21.35
C PRO A 368 -8.40 41.35 -22.67
N LEU A 369 -9.09 40.42 -23.34
CA LEU A 369 -8.73 40.00 -24.70
C LEU A 369 -9.10 41.09 -25.70
N VAL A 370 -8.10 41.59 -26.41
CA VAL A 370 -8.19 42.57 -27.48
C VAL A 370 -7.80 41.87 -28.78
N THR A 371 -8.70 41.89 -29.75
CA THR A 371 -8.44 41.32 -31.08
C THR A 371 -8.61 42.38 -32.15
N TYR A 372 -7.57 42.59 -32.95
CA TYR A 372 -7.64 43.45 -34.14
C TYR A 372 -8.26 42.69 -35.32
N ARG A 373 -9.23 43.33 -35.98
CA ARG A 373 -9.84 42.84 -37.20
C ARG A 373 -9.49 43.79 -38.34
N PRO A 374 -8.72 43.35 -39.36
CA PRO A 374 -8.50 44.16 -40.55
C PRO A 374 -9.83 44.38 -41.29
N PRO A 375 -9.96 45.46 -42.09
CA PRO A 375 -11.10 45.65 -42.97
C PRO A 375 -11.21 44.48 -43.94
N VAL A 376 -12.44 44.03 -44.20
CA VAL A 376 -12.67 42.89 -45.09
C VAL A 376 -12.38 43.32 -46.53
N SER A 377 -11.23 42.96 -47.09
CA SER A 377 -11.01 43.05 -48.54
C SER A 377 -11.74 41.91 -49.24
N SER A 378 -12.47 42.23 -50.30
CA SER A 378 -13.19 41.28 -51.16
C SER A 378 -12.20 40.46 -51.99
N GLY A 379 -11.55 39.47 -51.39
CA GLY A 379 -10.61 38.54 -52.03
C GLY A 379 -10.77 37.11 -51.51
N LYS A 380 -10.75 36.14 -52.43
CA LYS A 380 -11.06 34.71 -52.23
C LYS A 380 -10.55 34.12 -50.90
N VAL A 381 -11.49 33.54 -50.14
CA VAL A 381 -11.25 32.73 -48.93
C VAL A 381 -10.44 31.49 -49.31
N GLU A 382 -9.13 31.49 -49.02
CA GLU A 382 -8.34 30.25 -49.01
C GLU A 382 -8.77 29.38 -47.82
N ALA A 383 -9.79 28.56 -48.06
CA ALA A 383 -10.32 27.58 -47.12
C ALA A 383 -9.44 26.30 -47.07
N SER A 384 -8.18 26.41 -46.63
CA SER A 384 -7.32 25.22 -46.43
C SER A 384 -6.48 25.22 -45.14
N LEU A 385 -6.34 26.36 -44.45
CA LEU A 385 -5.58 26.42 -43.19
C LEU A 385 -6.51 26.39 -41.97
N SER A 386 -6.37 25.36 -41.13
CA SER A 386 -7.05 25.27 -39.83
C SER A 386 -6.79 26.53 -39.00
N SER A 387 -7.85 27.12 -38.42
CA SER A 387 -7.80 28.34 -37.58
C SER A 387 -6.73 28.31 -36.47
N SER A 388 -6.33 27.12 -36.03
CA SER A 388 -5.26 26.90 -35.05
C SER A 388 -3.85 27.25 -35.56
N SER A 389 -3.58 27.08 -36.85
CA SER A 389 -2.26 27.33 -37.46
C SER A 389 -2.09 28.81 -37.80
N LEU A 390 -3.17 29.47 -38.24
CA LEU A 390 -3.23 30.91 -38.45
C LEU A 390 -2.99 31.69 -37.13
N SER A 391 -3.52 31.20 -36.00
CA SER A 391 -3.35 31.85 -34.70
C SER A 391 -1.92 31.91 -34.14
N ILE A 392 -1.04 31.00 -34.58
CA ILE A 392 0.37 30.96 -34.15
C ILE A 392 1.23 31.91 -34.99
N ARG A 393 0.84 32.10 -36.25
CA ARG A 393 1.52 33.00 -37.19
C ARG A 393 1.19 34.47 -36.92
N ASP A 394 0.15 34.75 -36.13
CA ASP A 394 -0.18 36.10 -35.66
C ASP A 394 0.80 36.53 -34.56
N ILE A 395 1.77 37.37 -34.95
CA ILE A 395 2.87 37.85 -34.10
C ILE A 395 2.36 38.83 -33.03
N LEU A 396 1.29 39.58 -33.31
CA LEU A 396 0.78 40.65 -32.45
C LEU A 396 -0.32 40.17 -31.48
N ARG A 397 -0.71 38.91 -31.57
CA ARG A 397 -1.74 38.32 -30.70
C ARG A 397 -1.27 38.25 -29.24
N GLN A 398 -2.13 38.71 -28.31
CA GLN A 398 -1.94 38.54 -26.87
C GLN A 398 -1.66 37.08 -26.48
N ARG A 399 -0.70 36.90 -25.56
CA ARG A 399 -0.23 35.61 -25.06
C ARG A 399 -0.37 35.54 -23.56
N TYR A 400 -1.40 34.83 -23.11
CA TYR A 400 -1.68 34.68 -21.69
C TYR A 400 -0.73 33.69 -21.02
N SER A 401 -0.10 34.13 -19.94
CA SER A 401 0.79 33.31 -19.12
C SER A 401 0.56 33.56 -17.64
N VAL A 402 0.84 32.52 -16.85
CA VAL A 402 0.79 32.57 -15.39
C VAL A 402 1.99 31.81 -14.85
N THR A 403 2.73 32.42 -13.94
CA THR A 403 3.99 31.85 -13.41
C THR A 403 4.10 32.13 -11.92
N TRP A 404 4.22 31.07 -11.12
CA TRP A 404 4.55 31.20 -9.71
C TRP A 404 6.04 31.44 -9.50
N HIS A 405 6.36 32.16 -8.44
CA HIS A 405 7.71 32.21 -7.91
C HIS A 405 8.10 30.81 -7.37
N PRO A 406 9.33 30.31 -7.60
CA PRO A 406 9.71 28.94 -7.19
C PRO A 406 9.60 28.66 -5.69
N ARG A 407 9.90 29.65 -4.84
CA ARG A 407 9.95 29.54 -3.37
C ARG A 407 8.86 30.30 -2.60
N LEU A 408 8.38 31.43 -3.13
CA LEU A 408 7.49 32.36 -2.41
C LEU A 408 6.09 32.34 -3.02
N PHE A 409 5.07 32.71 -2.24
CA PHE A 409 3.68 32.83 -2.74
C PHE A 409 3.43 34.14 -3.51
N TYR A 410 4.28 34.40 -4.50
CA TYR A 410 4.13 35.44 -5.51
C TYR A 410 3.78 34.82 -6.86
N LEU A 411 2.88 35.47 -7.60
CA LEU A 411 2.39 35.03 -8.89
C LEU A 411 2.46 36.18 -9.89
N ILE A 412 2.92 35.91 -11.11
CA ILE A 412 2.82 36.84 -12.24
C ILE A 412 1.73 36.35 -13.19
N VAL A 413 0.80 37.23 -13.53
CA VAL A 413 -0.21 37.01 -14.57
C VAL A 413 -0.01 38.05 -15.66
N SER A 414 0.07 37.61 -16.92
CA SER A 414 0.32 38.50 -18.05
C SER A 414 -0.49 38.08 -19.29
N ASP A 415 -0.83 39.05 -20.13
CA ASP A 415 -1.36 38.86 -21.48
C ASP A 415 -0.30 39.04 -22.59
N GLY A 416 0.97 39.19 -22.19
CA GLY A 416 2.12 39.43 -23.04
C GLY A 416 2.45 40.90 -23.31
N TYR A 417 1.55 41.83 -22.97
CA TYR A 417 1.77 43.28 -23.05
C TYR A 417 1.70 43.96 -21.69
N MET A 418 0.88 43.45 -20.78
CA MET A 418 0.71 43.87 -19.41
C MET A 418 1.10 42.72 -18.49
N ALA A 419 1.66 43.03 -17.33
CA ALA A 419 1.97 42.04 -16.30
C ALA A 419 1.53 42.54 -14.92
N THR A 420 0.86 41.67 -14.18
CA THR A 420 0.36 41.95 -12.84
C THR A 420 0.99 40.96 -11.87
N VAL A 421 1.65 41.48 -10.84
CA VAL A 421 2.27 40.72 -9.77
C VAL A 421 1.33 40.69 -8.58
N MET A 422 1.02 39.49 -8.10
CA MET A 422 0.12 39.27 -6.97
C MET A 422 0.82 38.49 -5.86
N ARG A 423 0.51 38.81 -4.61
CA ARG A 423 0.97 38.09 -3.41
C ARG A 423 -0.23 37.48 -2.69
N VAL A 424 -0.09 36.25 -2.20
CA VAL A 424 -1.11 35.65 -1.33
C VAL A 424 -0.96 36.21 0.09
N LEU A 425 -2.04 36.78 0.64
CA LEU A 425 -2.04 37.37 1.99
C LEU A 425 -2.26 36.33 3.10
N ASP A 426 -3.09 35.33 2.83
CA ASP A 426 -3.47 34.32 3.81
C ASP A 426 -2.40 33.22 3.93
N ARG A 427 -1.93 32.94 5.15
CA ARG A 427 -1.14 31.74 5.44
C ARG A 427 -2.06 30.51 5.45
N LEU A 428 -2.44 30.04 4.27
CA LEU A 428 -3.21 28.80 4.13
C LEU A 428 -2.28 27.59 4.24
N SER A 429 -2.42 26.84 5.34
CA SER A 429 -1.74 25.55 5.48
C SER A 429 -2.58 24.42 4.87
N PRO A 430 -1.97 23.32 4.41
CA PRO A 430 -2.68 22.14 3.97
C PRO A 430 -3.68 21.61 5.02
N ALA A 431 -3.31 21.65 6.30
CA ALA A 431 -4.18 21.24 7.39
C ALA A 431 -5.43 22.12 7.50
N LEU A 432 -5.30 23.44 7.31
CA LEU A 432 -6.45 24.36 7.31
C LEU A 432 -7.39 24.09 6.12
N LEU A 433 -6.84 23.77 4.95
CA LEU A 433 -7.64 23.42 3.77
C LEU A 433 -8.41 22.12 4.00
N LEU A 434 -7.77 21.09 4.55
CA LEU A 434 -8.45 19.84 4.89
C LEU A 434 -9.54 20.06 5.95
N LYS A 435 -9.27 20.85 6.99
CA LYS A 435 -10.26 21.21 8.03
C LYS A 435 -11.48 21.91 7.46
N THR A 436 -11.28 22.89 6.58
CA THR A 436 -12.40 23.64 5.97
C THR A 436 -13.22 22.75 5.05
N LEU A 437 -12.59 21.88 4.25
CA LEU A 437 -13.28 20.88 3.44
C LEU A 437 -14.11 19.92 4.29
N LEU A 438 -13.58 19.46 5.43
CA LEU A 438 -14.29 18.59 6.36
C LEU A 438 -15.47 19.28 7.05
N LYS A 439 -15.29 20.55 7.48
CA LYS A 439 -16.38 21.36 8.05
C LYS A 439 -17.52 21.53 7.04
N ASP A 440 -17.21 21.81 5.77
CA ASP A 440 -18.21 21.94 4.71
C ASP A 440 -18.91 20.60 4.41
N THR A 441 -18.15 19.51 4.39
CA THR A 441 -18.70 18.17 4.17
C THR A 441 -19.60 17.71 5.31
N ASN A 442 -19.27 18.05 6.56
CA ASN A 442 -20.11 17.75 7.72
C ASN A 442 -21.44 18.51 7.66
N LYS A 443 -21.43 19.78 7.24
CA LYS A 443 -22.66 20.55 7.00
C LYS A 443 -23.55 19.90 5.93
N ASP A 444 -22.95 19.43 4.84
CA ASP A 444 -23.71 18.73 3.79
C ASP A 444 -24.25 17.38 4.27
N LEU A 445 -23.49 16.63 5.06
CA LEU A 445 -23.94 15.38 5.71
C LEU A 445 -25.11 15.64 6.66
N GLU A 446 -25.06 16.69 7.47
CA GLU A 446 -26.18 17.10 8.32
C GLU A 446 -27.40 17.54 7.53
N LYS A 447 -27.20 18.25 6.41
CA LYS A 447 -28.30 18.63 5.52
C LYS A 447 -28.95 17.38 4.92
N ALA A 448 -28.16 16.41 4.45
CA ALA A 448 -28.66 15.14 3.93
C ALA A 448 -29.38 14.32 5.02
N SER A 449 -28.84 14.28 6.23
CA SER A 449 -29.50 13.60 7.35
C SER A 449 -30.82 14.28 7.71
N ARG A 450 -30.90 15.62 7.77
CA ARG A 450 -32.16 16.36 8.03
C ARG A 450 -33.23 16.12 6.96
N ILE A 451 -32.85 15.86 5.71
CA ILE A 451 -33.82 15.50 4.66
C ILE A 451 -34.47 14.13 4.96
N LEU A 452 -33.73 13.20 5.56
CA LEU A 452 -34.20 11.87 5.96
C LEU A 452 -34.87 11.84 7.34
N ASP A 453 -34.43 12.67 8.29
CA ASP A 453 -34.93 12.77 9.67
C ASP A 453 -36.37 13.31 9.73
N LYS A 454 -36.80 14.07 8.71
CA LYS A 454 -38.19 14.51 8.55
C LYS A 454 -39.20 13.35 8.43
N SER A 455 -38.74 12.12 8.26
CA SER A 455 -39.57 10.91 8.27
C SER A 455 -39.50 10.07 9.56
N GLN A 456 -38.48 10.21 10.43
CA GLN A 456 -38.23 9.27 11.54
C GLN A 456 -37.49 9.93 12.72
N ILE A 457 -37.96 9.73 13.96
CA ILE A 457 -37.55 10.50 15.16
C ILE A 457 -36.26 9.99 15.84
N HIS A 458 -35.78 8.78 15.51
CA HIS A 458 -34.62 8.13 16.17
C HIS A 458 -33.34 8.01 15.31
N LEU A 459 -33.37 8.44 14.04
CA LEU A 459 -32.25 8.26 13.11
C LEU A 459 -30.99 9.04 13.51
N ARG A 460 -31.17 10.25 14.05
CA ARG A 460 -30.05 11.12 14.43
C ARG A 460 -29.18 10.52 15.54
N GLN A 461 -29.79 9.97 16.59
CA GLN A 461 -29.07 9.34 17.71
C GLN A 461 -28.29 8.11 17.26
N TRP A 462 -28.84 7.32 16.33
CA TRP A 462 -28.15 6.18 15.72
C TRP A 462 -26.98 6.61 14.82
N LEU A 463 -27.16 7.65 13.99
CA LEU A 463 -26.05 8.18 13.18
C LEU A 463 -24.92 8.75 14.05
N GLU A 464 -25.25 9.38 15.18
CA GLU A 464 -24.28 9.91 16.13
C GLU A 464 -23.55 8.78 16.90
N SER A 465 -24.25 7.70 17.27
CA SER A 465 -23.65 6.53 17.92
C SER A 465 -22.69 5.77 16.99
N VAL A 466 -23.06 5.61 15.70
CA VAL A 466 -22.26 4.91 14.68
C VAL A 466 -21.01 5.70 14.27
N SER A 467 -21.12 7.03 14.19
CA SER A 467 -20.02 7.88 13.70
C SER A 467 -19.09 8.41 14.80
N CYS A 468 -19.52 8.38 16.07
CA CYS A 468 -18.84 8.96 17.22
C CYS A 468 -18.38 10.42 16.99
N LEU A 469 -19.11 11.19 16.16
CA LEU A 469 -18.79 12.58 15.83
C LEU A 469 -19.15 13.56 16.97
N ASN A 470 -18.87 13.21 18.23
CA ASN A 470 -18.97 14.16 19.34
C ASN A 470 -17.67 14.94 19.44
N LEU A 471 -17.46 15.90 18.54
CA LEU A 471 -16.17 16.58 18.48
C LEU A 471 -16.19 17.98 17.86
N ASP A 472 -17.23 18.76 18.13
CA ASP A 472 -17.22 20.21 17.86
C ASP A 472 -16.17 20.96 18.70
N SER A 473 -15.64 20.35 19.77
CA SER A 473 -14.64 20.98 20.66
C SER A 473 -13.17 20.81 20.26
N SER A 474 -12.85 20.04 19.21
CA SER A 474 -11.47 19.55 19.03
C SER A 474 -10.77 19.90 17.70
N LEU A 475 -11.50 20.37 16.69
CA LEU A 475 -10.89 20.87 15.45
C LEU A 475 -10.26 22.27 15.63
N ASP A 476 -10.68 22.98 16.68
CA ASP A 476 -10.17 24.28 17.08
C ASP A 476 -8.96 24.09 18.02
N VAL A 477 -7.81 23.83 17.41
CA VAL A 477 -6.54 24.13 18.07
C VAL A 477 -6.48 25.66 18.14
N LYS A 478 -6.55 26.21 19.36
CA LYS A 478 -6.23 27.62 19.64
C LYS A 478 -4.99 27.99 18.82
N ARG A 479 -5.01 29.14 18.12
CA ARG A 479 -3.77 29.74 17.59
C ARG A 479 -2.71 29.59 18.67
N GLY A 480 -1.71 28.75 18.45
CA GLY A 480 -0.56 28.70 19.35
C GLY A 480 0.02 30.11 19.46
N PRO A 481 0.61 30.47 20.60
CA PRO A 481 1.30 31.75 20.71
C PRO A 481 2.28 31.83 19.54
N LYS A 482 2.31 33.00 18.89
CA LYS A 482 3.22 33.26 17.77
C LYS A 482 4.64 32.92 18.25
N ASN A 483 5.18 31.76 17.88
CA ASN A 483 6.59 31.48 18.03
C ASN A 483 7.29 32.40 17.03
N THR A 484 7.73 33.53 17.56
CA THR A 484 8.74 34.40 16.99
C THR A 484 10.05 33.64 17.00
N ASP A 485 10.30 32.81 15.97
CA ASP A 485 11.64 32.38 15.62
C ASP A 485 11.81 32.42 14.09
N SER A 486 12.41 33.54 13.67
CA SER A 486 13.23 33.77 12.47
C SER A 486 12.77 33.22 11.11
N VAL A 487 11.82 33.89 10.47
CA VAL A 487 11.99 34.38 9.08
C VAL A 487 11.23 35.70 8.96
N VAL A 488 11.99 36.80 9.01
CA VAL A 488 11.67 38.19 8.62
C VAL A 488 10.17 38.46 8.35
N SER A 489 9.41 38.74 9.40
CA SER A 489 8.28 39.67 9.27
C SER A 489 8.87 41.06 9.11
N ALA A 490 9.13 41.48 7.87
CA ALA A 490 9.31 42.89 7.59
C ALA A 490 7.94 43.56 7.80
N ASP A 491 7.89 44.45 8.77
CA ASP A 491 6.83 45.44 8.94
C ASP A 491 6.56 46.18 7.61
N GLY A 492 5.29 46.56 7.40
CA GLY A 492 4.84 47.62 6.49
C GLY A 492 5.53 47.81 5.13
N SER A 493 4.79 47.54 4.05
CA SER A 493 4.91 48.27 2.76
C SER A 493 6.21 48.20 1.94
N THR A 494 7.19 47.38 2.27
CA THR A 494 8.41 47.26 1.45
C THR A 494 8.30 46.13 0.43
N LEU A 495 8.36 46.48 -0.86
CA LEU A 495 8.52 45.53 -1.97
C LEU A 495 9.76 44.64 -1.72
N PRO A 496 9.76 43.34 -2.03
CA PRO A 496 10.98 42.52 -2.00
C PRO A 496 12.09 43.13 -2.85
N LEU A 497 13.36 42.95 -2.46
CA LEU A 497 14.52 43.56 -3.14
C LEU A 497 14.57 43.27 -4.65
N PHE A 498 14.07 42.12 -5.10
CA PHE A 498 14.00 41.75 -6.52
C PHE A 498 12.88 42.47 -7.31
N LEU A 499 11.93 43.10 -6.62
CA LEU A 499 10.90 43.98 -7.19
C LEU A 499 11.18 45.47 -6.93
N GLN A 500 12.15 45.81 -6.08
CA GLN A 500 12.58 47.19 -5.88
C GLN A 500 13.41 47.68 -7.08
N ASP A 501 13.24 48.95 -7.43
CA ASP A 501 14.14 49.61 -8.37
C ASP A 501 15.50 49.74 -7.65
N GLN A 502 16.51 48.93 -8.01
CA GLN A 502 17.90 49.15 -7.58
C GLN A 502 18.40 50.44 -8.24
N GLY A 503 17.97 51.57 -7.68
CA GLY A 503 18.39 52.90 -8.06
C GLY A 503 19.84 53.12 -7.68
N THR A 504 20.72 53.08 -8.67
CA THR A 504 21.96 53.85 -8.64
C THR A 504 21.58 55.33 -8.53
N LEU A 505 22.29 56.07 -7.67
CA LEU A 505 22.18 57.51 -7.37
C LEU A 505 21.41 58.35 -8.39
N GLY A 506 20.41 59.10 -7.91
CA GLY A 506 19.44 59.90 -8.67
C GLY A 506 19.94 61.08 -9.52
N GLY A 507 21.19 61.08 -10.00
CA GLY A 507 21.73 62.12 -10.88
C GLY A 507 21.76 61.77 -12.38
N THR A 508 21.75 60.48 -12.74
CA THR A 508 21.93 60.02 -14.14
C THR A 508 20.63 59.69 -14.88
N LYS A 509 19.47 59.79 -14.22
CA LYS A 509 18.16 59.36 -14.75
C LYS A 509 17.70 60.18 -15.98
N GLU A 510 17.90 61.50 -16.00
CA GLU A 510 17.44 62.36 -17.10
C GLU A 510 18.33 62.28 -18.36
N LEU A 511 19.64 62.07 -18.18
CA LEU A 511 20.59 61.91 -19.29
C LEU A 511 20.45 60.53 -19.96
N LEU A 512 20.22 59.48 -19.18
CA LEU A 512 19.92 58.16 -19.73
C LEU A 512 18.55 58.13 -20.40
N GLU A 513 17.54 58.84 -19.89
CA GLU A 513 16.22 58.89 -20.53
C GLU A 513 16.25 59.53 -21.93
N LYS A 514 17.04 60.58 -22.14
CA LYS A 514 17.24 61.17 -23.48
C LYS A 514 18.07 60.27 -24.41
N VAL A 515 19.04 59.54 -23.90
CA VAL A 515 19.84 58.61 -24.73
C VAL A 515 19.07 57.33 -25.03
N GLN A 516 18.21 56.87 -24.12
CA GLN A 516 17.49 55.61 -24.24
C GLN A 516 16.26 55.71 -25.16
N THR A 517 15.62 56.87 -25.28
CA THR A 517 14.61 57.13 -26.33
C THR A 517 15.20 57.14 -27.74
N PHE A 518 16.47 57.56 -27.90
CA PHE A 518 17.16 57.57 -29.20
C PHE A 518 17.55 56.18 -29.72
N PHE A 519 17.61 55.14 -28.86
CA PHE A 519 18.03 53.79 -29.25
C PHE A 519 16.93 52.72 -29.11
N GLU A 520 15.67 53.11 -28.87
CA GLU A 520 14.53 52.16 -28.80
C GLU A 520 14.05 51.69 -30.19
N ASP A 521 14.51 52.30 -31.29
CA ASP A 521 14.02 51.98 -32.65
C ASP A 521 14.81 50.88 -33.39
N ASP A 522 16.01 50.50 -32.92
CA ASP A 522 16.96 49.70 -33.73
C ASP A 522 17.08 48.21 -33.38
N SER A 523 16.03 47.54 -32.89
CA SER A 523 16.18 46.10 -32.51
C SER A 523 15.05 45.13 -32.84
N ASP A 524 14.26 45.43 -33.87
CA ASP A 524 13.46 44.43 -34.59
C ASP A 524 13.75 44.54 -36.10
N ILE A 525 14.99 44.26 -36.53
CA ILE A 525 15.30 43.96 -37.95
C ILE A 525 14.86 42.51 -38.21
N ASP A 526 13.55 42.30 -38.24
CA ASP A 526 12.92 41.35 -39.15
C ASP A 526 12.02 42.23 -40.00
N GLY A 527 12.15 42.17 -41.33
CA GLY A 527 11.45 43.05 -42.26
C GLY A 527 9.95 43.19 -41.93
N ALA A 528 9.40 44.36 -42.28
CA ALA A 528 7.98 44.66 -42.10
C ALA A 528 7.11 43.45 -42.50
N PRO A 529 6.15 43.03 -41.66
CA PRO A 529 5.36 41.84 -41.94
C PRO A 529 4.71 41.99 -43.31
N ALA A 530 4.77 40.95 -44.13
CA ALA A 530 4.07 40.93 -45.42
C ALA A 530 2.59 41.24 -45.18
N GLY A 531 2.16 42.45 -45.58
CA GLY A 531 0.82 42.98 -45.33
C GLY A 531 0.73 44.22 -44.43
N SER A 532 1.82 44.86 -44.00
CA SER A 532 1.77 46.20 -43.39
C SER A 532 1.45 47.29 -44.42
N HIS A 533 0.34 47.14 -45.14
CA HIS A 533 -0.31 48.30 -45.72
C HIS A 533 -0.90 49.11 -44.55
N LEU A 534 -0.61 50.40 -44.51
CA LEU A 534 -1.45 51.37 -43.78
C LEU A 534 -2.84 51.33 -44.45
N GLU A 535 -3.63 50.31 -44.15
CA GLU A 535 -5.05 50.34 -44.45
C GLU A 535 -5.75 51.05 -43.30
N ASP A 536 -6.16 52.28 -43.59
CA ASP A 536 -6.95 53.12 -42.70
C ASP A 536 -8.34 52.48 -42.56
N GLY A 537 -8.57 51.74 -41.46
CA GLY A 537 -9.87 51.15 -41.16
C GLY A 537 -9.87 49.71 -40.63
N GLY A 538 -9.26 49.45 -39.47
CA GLY A 538 -9.48 48.20 -38.72
C GLY A 538 -10.40 48.40 -37.51
N ARG A 539 -11.00 47.32 -36.99
CA ARG A 539 -11.80 47.35 -35.75
C ARG A 539 -11.10 46.57 -34.63
N LEU A 540 -10.97 47.18 -33.45
CA LEU A 540 -10.55 46.48 -32.23
C LEU A 540 -11.79 45.91 -31.53
N GLU A 541 -11.83 44.59 -31.37
CA GLU A 541 -12.86 43.89 -30.60
C GLU A 541 -12.32 43.61 -29.19
N PHE A 542 -13.04 44.08 -28.17
CA PHE A 542 -12.77 43.79 -26.77
C PHE A 542 -13.69 42.68 -26.29
N ALA A 543 -13.13 41.56 -25.83
CA ALA A 543 -13.92 40.50 -25.24
C ALA A 543 -14.14 40.79 -23.75
N SER A 544 -15.37 41.15 -23.38
CA SER A 544 -15.74 41.37 -21.97
C SER A 544 -15.39 40.15 -21.10
N MET A 545 -14.79 40.37 -19.94
CA MET A 545 -14.48 39.32 -18.97
C MET A 545 -15.50 39.23 -17.83
N PHE A 546 -16.36 40.24 -17.66
CA PHE A 546 -17.34 40.31 -16.57
C PHE A 546 -18.49 39.31 -16.70
N ASP A 547 -18.63 38.71 -17.88
CA ASP A 547 -19.50 37.55 -18.06
C ASP A 547 -18.96 36.29 -17.36
N THR A 548 -17.67 36.26 -16.97
CA THR A 548 -17.00 35.08 -16.38
C THR A 548 -16.91 35.03 -14.86
N LEU A 549 -17.35 36.06 -14.12
CA LEU A 549 -17.03 36.22 -12.68
C LEU A 549 -17.32 35.01 -11.77
N HIS A 550 -18.41 34.28 -12.02
CA HIS A 550 -18.83 33.18 -11.18
C HIS A 550 -18.96 31.89 -11.97
N ALA A 551 -18.49 30.78 -11.37
CA ALA A 551 -18.72 29.45 -11.87
C ALA A 551 -20.23 29.16 -11.95
N LEU A 552 -20.67 28.59 -13.07
CA LEU A 552 -21.98 27.95 -13.16
C LEU A 552 -21.94 26.62 -12.41
N ASP A 553 -22.98 26.37 -11.64
CA ASP A 553 -23.13 25.13 -10.90
C ASP A 553 -23.40 24.01 -11.93
N THR A 554 -22.36 23.23 -12.28
CA THR A 554 -22.34 22.28 -13.41
C THR A 554 -23.37 21.16 -13.31
N GLN A 555 -24.13 21.08 -12.22
CA GLN A 555 -25.17 20.07 -12.01
C GLN A 555 -26.57 20.65 -11.76
N ALA A 556 -26.77 21.97 -11.70
CA ALA A 556 -28.06 22.56 -11.30
C ALA A 556 -29.12 22.60 -12.41
N ASP A 557 -28.73 22.62 -13.69
CA ASP A 557 -29.61 23.12 -14.76
C ASP A 557 -30.00 22.12 -15.86
N THR A 558 -30.06 20.81 -15.57
CA THR A 558 -30.58 19.83 -16.56
C THR A 558 -32.09 19.55 -16.46
N GLY A 559 -32.90 20.40 -15.82
CA GLY A 559 -34.34 20.10 -15.69
C GLY A 559 -35.31 21.22 -15.33
N LEU A 560 -34.96 22.50 -15.50
CA LEU A 560 -35.89 23.61 -15.25
C LEU A 560 -36.22 24.32 -16.57
N VAL A 561 -37.13 23.71 -17.34
CA VAL A 561 -37.98 24.46 -18.29
C VAL A 561 -39.25 24.81 -17.53
N THR A 562 -39.38 26.09 -17.19
CA THR A 562 -40.59 26.69 -16.62
C THR A 562 -41.69 26.79 -17.67
N SER A 563 -42.83 26.16 -17.41
CA SER A 563 -44.13 26.73 -17.76
C SER A 563 -44.95 26.79 -16.47
N PRO A 564 -45.59 27.93 -16.12
CA PRO A 564 -46.48 27.98 -14.98
C PRO A 564 -47.83 27.43 -15.42
N ASN A 565 -48.38 26.46 -14.68
CA ASN A 565 -49.79 26.43 -14.29
C ASN A 565 -50.11 25.17 -13.46
N TYR A 566 -50.64 25.47 -12.27
CA TYR A 566 -51.56 24.75 -11.40
C TYR A 566 -51.63 23.20 -11.37
N GLU A 567 -51.57 22.74 -10.12
CA GLU A 567 -52.34 21.64 -9.50
C GLU A 567 -51.74 20.24 -9.29
N THR A 568 -51.85 19.85 -8.00
CA THR A 568 -51.95 18.51 -7.37
C THR A 568 -50.72 17.81 -6.75
N ASP A 569 -50.84 17.61 -5.43
CA ASP A 569 -49.90 17.14 -4.42
C ASP A 569 -49.39 15.67 -4.54
N PHE A 570 -49.64 14.99 -5.66
CA PHE A 570 -49.16 13.61 -5.85
C PHE A 570 -47.76 13.52 -6.51
N VAL A 571 -47.24 14.61 -7.07
CA VAL A 571 -45.93 14.65 -7.77
C VAL A 571 -44.74 14.94 -6.83
N GLU A 572 -45.01 15.33 -5.58
CA GLU A 572 -43.98 15.82 -4.66
C GLU A 572 -43.05 14.72 -4.09
N LYS A 573 -43.54 13.49 -3.87
CA LYS A 573 -42.73 12.37 -3.36
C LYS A 573 -41.74 11.84 -4.40
N LYS A 574 -42.07 11.89 -5.69
CA LYS A 574 -41.19 11.41 -6.79
C LYS A 574 -40.07 12.41 -7.15
N ARG A 575 -40.24 13.70 -6.82
CA ARG A 575 -39.23 14.76 -7.02
C ARG A 575 -38.14 14.81 -5.94
N LYS A 576 -38.37 14.26 -4.73
CA LYS A 576 -37.43 14.33 -3.58
C LYS A 576 -36.27 13.32 -3.67
N SER A 577 -36.47 12.15 -4.27
CA SER A 577 -35.42 11.11 -4.41
C SER A 577 -34.26 11.45 -5.38
N PRO A 578 -34.43 12.12 -6.53
CA PRO A 578 -33.30 12.52 -7.39
C PRO A 578 -32.45 13.63 -6.76
N LEU A 579 -33.05 14.52 -5.96
CA LEU A 579 -32.34 15.57 -5.23
C LEU A 579 -31.41 14.98 -4.15
N LEU A 580 -31.89 14.01 -3.38
CA LEU A 580 -31.07 13.34 -2.35
C LEU A 580 -29.89 12.58 -2.96
N ASN A 581 -30.11 11.81 -4.03
CA ASN A 581 -29.04 11.09 -4.73
C ASN A 581 -27.96 12.03 -5.29
N ARG A 582 -28.35 13.21 -5.77
CA ARG A 582 -27.41 14.24 -6.25
C ARG A 582 -26.57 14.81 -5.11
N GLU A 583 -27.18 15.14 -3.98
CA GLU A 583 -26.46 15.66 -2.81
C GLU A 583 -25.50 14.60 -2.24
N LEU A 584 -25.88 13.32 -2.22
CA LEU A 584 -25.00 12.22 -1.80
C LEU A 584 -23.80 12.04 -2.73
N GLY A 585 -23.99 12.18 -4.05
CA GLY A 585 -22.88 12.17 -5.00
C GLY A 585 -21.88 13.30 -4.76
N LYS A 586 -22.36 14.50 -4.41
CA LYS A 586 -21.50 15.64 -4.02
C LYS A 586 -20.73 15.34 -2.74
N ILE A 587 -21.40 14.81 -1.71
CA ILE A 587 -20.77 14.44 -0.43
C ILE A 587 -19.70 13.37 -0.66
N GLN A 588 -20.01 12.32 -1.44
CA GLN A 588 -19.04 11.28 -1.80
C GLN A 588 -17.80 11.88 -2.47
N SER A 589 -17.98 12.74 -3.47
CA SER A 589 -16.87 13.41 -4.16
C SER A 589 -16.03 14.24 -3.19
N LYS A 590 -16.64 14.99 -2.27
CA LYS A 590 -15.94 15.80 -1.26
C LYS A 590 -15.16 14.93 -0.27
N LEU A 591 -15.73 13.82 0.21
CA LEU A 591 -15.08 12.88 1.10
C LEU A 591 -13.87 12.20 0.46
N LEU A 592 -14.03 11.72 -0.79
CA LEU A 592 -12.93 11.14 -1.55
C LEU A 592 -11.83 12.16 -1.83
N THR A 593 -12.21 13.41 -2.12
CA THR A 593 -11.27 14.52 -2.29
C THR A 593 -10.51 14.80 -0.99
N ALA A 594 -11.19 14.84 0.16
CA ALA A 594 -10.58 15.08 1.47
C ALA A 594 -9.58 13.98 1.83
N TRP A 595 -9.97 12.73 1.61
CA TRP A 595 -9.10 11.56 1.79
C TRP A 595 -7.87 11.66 0.88
N ALA A 596 -8.07 11.78 -0.43
CA ALA A 596 -6.99 11.85 -1.40
C ALA A 596 -6.04 13.04 -1.16
N PHE A 597 -6.59 14.20 -0.79
CA PHE A 597 -5.81 15.38 -0.42
C PHE A 597 -4.91 15.12 0.78
N GLY A 598 -5.47 14.58 1.86
CA GLY A 598 -4.73 14.24 3.08
C GLY A 598 -3.69 13.13 2.91
N MET A 599 -3.87 12.25 1.90
CA MET A 599 -2.86 11.25 1.52
C MET A 599 -1.74 11.88 0.66
N SER A 600 -2.09 12.77 -0.28
CA SER A 600 -1.14 13.27 -1.29
C SER A 600 0.03 14.11 -0.74
N LEU A 601 -0.21 14.89 0.33
CA LEU A 601 0.76 15.85 0.88
C LEU A 601 1.57 15.31 2.07
N GLY A 602 1.31 14.08 2.54
CA GLY A 602 2.12 13.40 3.55
C GLY A 602 2.38 14.25 4.82
N SER A 603 3.64 14.35 5.23
CA SER A 603 4.08 15.08 6.44
C SER A 603 3.80 16.59 6.43
N ALA A 604 3.54 17.20 5.26
CA ALA A 604 3.21 18.62 5.17
C ALA A 604 1.85 18.99 5.81
N VAL A 605 1.04 17.98 6.16
CA VAL A 605 -0.24 18.17 6.87
C VAL A 605 -0.02 18.03 8.38
N GLU A 606 -0.04 19.14 9.10
CA GLU A 606 -0.05 19.15 10.56
C GLU A 606 -1.24 18.34 11.11
N ASN A 607 -1.00 17.50 12.13
CA ASN A 607 -2.01 16.62 12.72
C ASN A 607 -2.72 15.70 11.70
N ARG A 608 -2.02 15.27 10.64
CA ARG A 608 -2.54 14.40 9.56
C ARG A 608 -3.39 13.25 10.06
N THR A 609 -2.88 12.44 10.99
CA THR A 609 -3.56 11.22 11.48
C THR A 609 -4.93 11.53 12.09
N ARG A 610 -5.05 12.61 12.86
CA ARG A 610 -6.31 13.07 13.46
C ARG A 610 -7.31 13.55 12.41
N LEU A 611 -6.86 14.30 11.41
CA LEU A 611 -7.72 14.81 10.34
C LEU A 611 -8.18 13.68 9.41
N LEU A 612 -7.29 12.74 9.08
CA LEU A 612 -7.65 11.53 8.33
C LEU A 612 -8.64 10.66 9.11
N LYS A 613 -8.42 10.46 10.42
CA LYS A 613 -9.37 9.76 11.29
C LYS A 613 -10.75 10.42 11.28
N HIS A 614 -10.81 11.75 11.36
CA HIS A 614 -12.09 12.48 11.25
C HIS A 614 -12.74 12.32 9.87
N THR A 615 -11.95 12.33 8.78
CA THR A 615 -12.44 12.05 7.43
C THR A 615 -13.10 10.67 7.34
N LEU A 616 -12.47 9.65 7.94
CA LEU A 616 -13.01 8.30 8.00
C LEU A 616 -14.30 8.20 8.82
N TYR A 617 -14.44 8.98 9.91
CA TYR A 617 -15.69 9.07 10.64
C TYR A 617 -16.82 9.67 9.80
N CYS A 618 -16.53 10.71 9.01
CA CYS A 618 -17.50 11.25 8.05
C CYS A 618 -17.86 10.22 6.96
N VAL A 619 -16.91 9.38 6.53
CA VAL A 619 -17.17 8.26 5.60
C VAL A 619 -18.09 7.22 6.23
N VAL A 620 -17.86 6.83 7.48
CA VAL A 620 -18.74 5.88 8.19
C VAL A 620 -20.15 6.44 8.34
N ARG A 621 -20.28 7.74 8.67
CA ARG A 621 -21.60 8.42 8.70
C ARG A 621 -22.27 8.44 7.33
N PHE A 622 -21.50 8.67 6.26
CA PHE A 622 -22.00 8.61 4.89
C PHE A 622 -22.44 7.19 4.49
N ALA A 623 -21.68 6.16 4.87
CA ALA A 623 -22.04 4.76 4.67
C ALA A 623 -23.36 4.42 5.39
N ALA A 624 -23.53 4.92 6.62
CA ALA A 624 -24.77 4.76 7.38
C ALA A 624 -25.96 5.43 6.69
N LEU A 625 -25.78 6.64 6.13
CA LEU A 625 -26.81 7.28 5.31
C LEU A 625 -27.15 6.49 4.03
N LEU A 626 -26.15 5.89 3.37
CA LEU A 626 -26.39 5.03 2.20
C LEU A 626 -27.18 3.76 2.56
N HIS A 627 -27.00 3.23 3.77
CA HIS A 627 -27.77 2.10 4.29
C HIS A 627 -29.25 2.42 4.51
N LEU A 628 -29.57 3.64 4.89
CA LEU A 628 -30.93 4.08 5.23
C LEU A 628 -31.82 4.38 4.01
N ILE A 629 -31.27 4.45 2.80
CA ILE A 629 -32.03 4.86 1.60
C ILE A 629 -32.63 3.62 0.92
N PRO A 630 -33.97 3.51 0.86
CA PRO A 630 -34.64 2.42 0.14
C PRO A 630 -34.26 2.47 -1.34
N THR A 631 -33.73 1.39 -1.89
CA THR A 631 -33.64 1.22 -3.35
C THR A 631 -35.05 1.04 -3.89
N PRO A 632 -35.53 1.84 -4.87
CA PRO A 632 -36.85 1.66 -5.42
C PRO A 632 -36.95 0.28 -6.08
N SER A 633 -37.70 -0.62 -5.46
CA SER A 633 -38.08 -1.91 -6.01
C SER A 633 -39.15 -1.71 -7.08
N SER A 634 -38.95 -2.40 -8.21
CA SER A 634 -39.94 -2.67 -9.27
C SER A 634 -40.81 -1.51 -9.78
N ALA A 635 -40.38 -0.93 -10.90
CA ALA A 635 -41.31 -0.66 -11.98
C ALA A 635 -40.82 -1.46 -13.20
N VAL A 636 -41.67 -2.40 -13.61
CA VAL A 636 -41.46 -3.35 -14.70
C VAL A 636 -41.02 -2.61 -15.98
N HIS A 637 -40.09 -3.23 -16.72
CA HIS A 637 -39.50 -2.81 -18.01
C HIS A 637 -38.33 -1.81 -17.96
N THR A 638 -37.10 -2.32 -17.82
CA THR A 638 -35.93 -2.08 -18.70
C THR A 638 -34.69 -2.74 -18.08
N GLY A 639 -33.98 -3.58 -18.85
CA GLY A 639 -32.93 -4.48 -18.38
C GLY A 639 -31.61 -3.85 -17.91
N LYS A 640 -31.62 -2.93 -16.94
CA LYS A 640 -30.43 -2.50 -16.21
C LYS A 640 -30.51 -2.99 -14.77
N LYS A 641 -29.61 -3.92 -14.40
CA LYS A 641 -29.48 -4.47 -13.04
C LYS A 641 -29.27 -3.31 -12.04
N ASN A 642 -30.20 -3.13 -11.10
CA ASN A 642 -30.07 -2.13 -10.04
C ASN A 642 -28.91 -2.50 -9.10
N THR A 643 -27.99 -1.56 -8.86
CA THR A 643 -26.86 -1.74 -7.95
C THR A 643 -27.35 -1.80 -6.50
N SER A 644 -27.14 -2.92 -5.81
CA SER A 644 -27.49 -3.08 -4.39
C SER A 644 -26.78 -2.07 -3.49
N VAL A 645 -27.33 -1.80 -2.29
CA VAL A 645 -26.71 -0.94 -1.26
C VAL A 645 -25.30 -1.43 -0.92
N SER A 646 -25.13 -2.75 -0.77
CA SER A 646 -23.84 -3.43 -0.56
C SER A 646 -22.82 -3.11 -1.67
N ALA A 647 -23.24 -3.12 -2.93
CA ALA A 647 -22.35 -2.78 -4.03
C ALA A 647 -21.90 -1.31 -4.00
N ARG A 648 -22.78 -0.37 -3.62
CA ARG A 648 -22.39 1.06 -3.45
C ARG A 648 -21.35 1.26 -2.35
N LEU A 649 -21.48 0.54 -1.24
CA LEU A 649 -20.52 0.58 -0.12
C LEU A 649 -19.19 -0.05 -0.49
N LEU A 650 -19.22 -1.20 -1.16
CA LEU A 650 -18.01 -1.84 -1.67
C LEU A 650 -17.30 -0.93 -2.67
N HIS A 651 -18.02 -0.23 -3.55
CA HIS A 651 -17.43 0.77 -4.45
C HIS A 651 -16.81 1.95 -3.69
N LEU A 652 -17.46 2.46 -2.64
CA LEU A 652 -16.91 3.52 -1.80
C LEU A 652 -15.61 3.06 -1.12
N LEU A 653 -15.61 1.86 -0.55
CA LEU A 653 -14.44 1.27 0.08
C LEU A 653 -13.30 1.08 -0.93
N LYS A 654 -13.58 0.49 -2.11
CA LYS A 654 -12.60 0.34 -3.19
C LYS A 654 -12.03 1.67 -3.65
N ALA A 655 -12.85 2.72 -3.69
CA ALA A 655 -12.40 4.06 -4.01
C ALA A 655 -11.42 4.60 -2.93
N ILE A 656 -11.73 4.45 -1.63
CA ILE A 656 -10.85 4.88 -0.54
C ILE A 656 -9.53 4.09 -0.54
N ILE A 657 -9.62 2.77 -0.69
CA ILE A 657 -8.49 1.85 -0.75
C ILE A 657 -7.57 2.18 -1.94
N SER A 658 -8.12 2.65 -3.06
CA SER A 658 -7.31 3.01 -4.24
C SER A 658 -6.29 4.13 -3.99
N PHE A 659 -6.46 4.91 -2.91
CA PHE A 659 -5.51 5.97 -2.51
C PHE A 659 -4.48 5.50 -1.46
N LEU A 660 -4.53 4.24 -1.00
CA LEU A 660 -3.56 3.73 0.00
C LEU A 660 -2.11 3.77 -0.47
N PRO A 661 -1.77 3.45 -1.75
CA PRO A 661 -0.40 3.58 -2.23
C PRO A 661 0.17 4.99 -2.15
N TRP A 662 -0.68 6.00 -1.91
CA TRP A 662 -0.26 7.39 -1.72
C TRP A 662 0.27 7.66 -0.31
N ASP A 663 0.14 6.71 0.62
CA ASP A 663 0.82 6.76 1.92
C ASP A 663 2.31 6.50 1.72
N GLY A 664 3.09 7.57 1.56
CA GLY A 664 4.54 7.46 1.38
C GLY A 664 5.23 6.79 2.58
N THR A 665 6.28 6.02 2.30
CA THR A 665 7.17 5.43 3.30
C THR A 665 8.07 6.52 3.88
N HIS A 666 7.71 7.03 5.05
CA HIS A 666 8.52 7.98 5.81
C HIS A 666 9.27 7.25 6.93
N SER A 667 10.30 7.90 7.50
CA SER A 667 11.09 7.42 8.65
C SER A 667 10.26 6.90 9.83
N ASP A 668 9.02 7.40 9.98
CA ASP A 668 8.13 7.13 11.10
C ASP A 668 7.14 5.96 10.87
N GLY A 669 7.29 5.19 9.78
CA GLY A 669 6.48 4.00 9.46
C GLY A 669 5.08 4.28 8.87
N PRO A 670 4.33 3.22 8.49
CA PRO A 670 3.02 3.33 7.84
C PRO A 670 1.94 3.81 8.81
N ARG A 671 1.57 5.09 8.73
CA ARG A 671 0.61 5.73 9.64
C ARG A 671 -0.85 5.51 9.28
N CYS A 672 -1.16 5.14 8.02
CA CYS A 672 -2.54 4.91 7.60
C CYS A 672 -3.02 3.45 7.78
N LEU A 673 -2.11 2.49 7.97
CA LEU A 673 -2.47 1.08 8.20
C LEU A 673 -3.50 0.92 9.33
N GLY A 674 -3.22 1.48 10.51
CA GLY A 674 -4.13 1.42 11.66
C GLY A 674 -5.47 2.12 11.43
N LEU A 675 -5.49 3.19 10.62
CA LEU A 675 -6.72 3.92 10.28
C LEU A 675 -7.66 3.10 9.38
N VAL A 676 -7.09 2.35 8.42
CA VAL A 676 -7.86 1.48 7.52
C VAL A 676 -8.42 0.28 8.27
N VAL A 677 -7.62 -0.32 9.17
CA VAL A 677 -8.07 -1.42 10.04
C VAL A 677 -9.25 -0.96 10.93
N GLU A 678 -9.16 0.24 11.52
CA GLU A 678 -10.24 0.84 12.29
C GLU A 678 -11.50 1.13 11.43
N LEU A 679 -11.33 1.65 10.22
CA LEU A 679 -12.42 1.85 9.27
C LEU A 679 -13.12 0.53 8.93
N SER A 680 -12.35 -0.53 8.62
CA SER A 680 -12.93 -1.83 8.31
C SER A 680 -13.74 -2.38 9.48
N LYS A 681 -13.23 -2.31 10.72
CA LYS A 681 -13.97 -2.73 11.92
C LYS A 681 -15.30 -1.98 12.03
N ARG A 682 -15.30 -0.65 11.88
CA ARG A 682 -16.51 0.18 11.97
C ARG A 682 -17.53 -0.10 10.86
N LEU A 683 -17.07 -0.32 9.62
CA LEU A 683 -17.96 -0.67 8.51
C LEU A 683 -18.60 -2.05 8.72
N ILE A 684 -17.85 -3.00 9.28
CA ILE A 684 -18.38 -4.32 9.64
C ILE A 684 -19.39 -4.19 10.78
N HIS A 685 -19.10 -3.38 11.81
CA HIS A 685 -20.07 -3.05 12.87
C HIS A 685 -21.36 -2.44 12.31
N LEU A 686 -21.26 -1.53 11.35
CA LEU A 686 -22.41 -0.92 10.71
C LEU A 686 -23.26 -1.92 9.92
N LEU A 687 -22.64 -2.90 9.27
CA LEU A 687 -23.32 -3.93 8.47
C LEU A 687 -24.01 -5.00 9.33
N LEU A 688 -23.41 -5.31 10.48
CA LEU A 688 -23.88 -6.36 11.39
C LEU A 688 -24.88 -5.84 12.44
N ASN A 689 -24.91 -4.53 12.75
CA ASN A 689 -25.86 -3.96 13.70
C ASN A 689 -27.27 -3.72 13.08
N PRO A 690 -28.35 -3.99 13.84
CA PRO A 690 -29.74 -3.63 13.50
C PRO A 690 -29.97 -2.14 13.16
N LEU A 691 -30.92 -1.87 12.26
CA LEU A 691 -31.52 -0.53 12.11
C LEU A 691 -32.45 -0.25 13.31
N PRO A 692 -32.63 1.01 13.75
CA PRO A 692 -33.49 1.33 14.90
C PRO A 692 -34.98 0.96 14.75
N GLU A 693 -35.50 0.83 13.52
CA GLU A 693 -36.93 0.59 13.27
C GLU A 693 -37.37 -0.87 13.36
N SER A 694 -36.43 -1.81 13.48
CA SER A 694 -36.71 -3.24 13.50
C SER A 694 -36.96 -3.82 14.90
N HIS A 695 -37.06 -2.97 15.94
CA HIS A 695 -37.47 -3.40 17.28
C HIS A 695 -38.96 -3.77 17.40
N GLN A 696 -39.76 -3.64 16.33
CA GLN A 696 -41.19 -3.98 16.33
C GLN A 696 -41.55 -5.27 15.58
N ILE A 697 -40.60 -5.99 14.95
CA ILE A 697 -40.88 -7.25 14.25
C ILE A 697 -39.79 -8.28 14.58
N ASP A 698 -40.15 -9.33 15.32
CA ASP A 698 -39.31 -10.47 15.75
C ASP A 698 -38.83 -11.38 14.60
N HIS A 699 -38.17 -10.82 13.58
CA HIS A 699 -37.51 -11.59 12.54
C HIS A 699 -36.00 -11.35 12.57
N CYS A 700 -35.24 -12.45 12.60
CA CYS A 700 -33.78 -12.43 12.67
C CYS A 700 -33.20 -11.59 11.52
N GLN A 701 -32.44 -10.54 11.88
CA GLN A 701 -32.04 -9.45 10.96
C GLN A 701 -30.72 -9.71 10.22
N LEU A 702 -30.02 -10.79 10.57
CA LEU A 702 -28.83 -11.26 9.85
C LEU A 702 -29.26 -12.14 8.67
N SER A 703 -28.54 -12.04 7.55
CA SER A 703 -28.71 -12.90 6.38
C SER A 703 -27.36 -13.30 5.81
N SER A 704 -27.30 -14.45 5.12
CA SER A 704 -26.14 -14.89 4.32
C SER A 704 -25.58 -13.77 3.43
N HIS A 705 -26.45 -12.97 2.81
CA HIS A 705 -26.06 -11.85 1.94
C HIS A 705 -25.29 -10.74 2.68
N ARG A 706 -25.66 -10.42 3.93
CA ARG A 706 -24.93 -9.42 4.74
C ARG A 706 -23.55 -9.93 5.13
N LEU A 707 -23.47 -11.19 5.56
CA LEU A 707 -22.20 -11.85 5.91
C LEU A 707 -21.29 -12.00 4.69
N SER A 708 -21.84 -12.35 3.52
CA SER A 708 -21.11 -12.38 2.25
C SER A 708 -20.55 -10.99 1.87
N THR A 709 -21.33 -9.92 2.10
CA THR A 709 -20.84 -8.54 1.87
C THR A 709 -19.68 -8.20 2.81
N VAL A 710 -19.77 -8.57 4.08
CA VAL A 710 -18.71 -8.39 5.09
C VAL A 710 -17.45 -9.16 4.70
N LEU A 711 -17.60 -10.40 4.24
CA LEU A 711 -16.50 -11.24 3.78
C LEU A 711 -15.75 -10.61 2.59
N LEU A 712 -16.48 -10.13 1.58
CA LEU A 712 -15.90 -9.43 0.42
C LEU A 712 -15.15 -8.16 0.83
N ILE A 713 -15.67 -7.41 1.81
CA ILE A 713 -15.01 -6.22 2.35
C ILE A 713 -13.68 -6.61 3.02
N LEU A 714 -13.68 -7.62 3.89
CA LEU A 714 -12.49 -8.06 4.60
C LEU A 714 -11.41 -8.62 3.65
N GLN A 715 -11.80 -9.41 2.64
CA GLN A 715 -10.88 -9.94 1.64
C GLN A 715 -10.24 -8.82 0.81
N GLU A 716 -11.03 -7.85 0.33
CA GLU A 716 -10.52 -6.72 -0.47
C GLU A 716 -9.57 -5.83 0.34
N VAL A 717 -9.89 -5.57 1.62
CA VAL A 717 -9.01 -4.80 2.52
C VAL A 717 -7.72 -5.58 2.78
N SER A 718 -7.80 -6.88 3.08
CA SER A 718 -6.63 -7.71 3.36
C SER A 718 -5.66 -7.73 2.17
N HIS A 719 -6.17 -8.01 0.96
CA HIS A 719 -5.37 -8.01 -0.26
C HIS A 719 -4.72 -6.64 -0.53
N SER A 720 -5.47 -5.55 -0.31
CA SER A 720 -4.94 -4.20 -0.57
C SER A 720 -3.92 -3.73 0.46
N LEU A 721 -4.07 -4.14 1.72
CA LEU A 721 -3.09 -3.87 2.77
C LEU A 721 -1.79 -4.62 2.50
N ASP A 722 -1.87 -5.90 2.13
CA ASP A 722 -0.70 -6.71 1.81
C ASP A 722 0.00 -6.20 0.54
N HIS A 723 -0.75 -5.79 -0.48
CA HIS A 723 -0.16 -5.17 -1.68
C HIS A 723 0.54 -3.84 -1.39
N THR A 724 -0.07 -2.97 -0.57
CA THR A 724 0.45 -1.61 -0.34
C THR A 724 1.60 -1.58 0.68
N TYR A 725 1.52 -2.39 1.73
CA TYR A 725 2.42 -2.33 2.88
C TYR A 725 3.35 -3.54 3.01
N SER A 726 3.39 -4.43 2.01
CA SER A 726 4.43 -5.46 1.97
C SER A 726 5.78 -4.82 1.69
N LEU A 727 6.78 -5.23 2.47
CA LEU A 727 8.16 -4.79 2.26
C LEU A 727 8.68 -5.47 0.99
N GLN A 728 9.02 -4.68 -0.05
CA GLN A 728 9.67 -5.23 -1.23
C GLN A 728 11.12 -5.61 -0.88
N GLN A 729 11.37 -6.90 -0.63
CA GLN A 729 12.74 -7.41 -0.55
C GLN A 729 13.33 -7.42 -1.95
N ARG A 730 14.17 -6.43 -2.28
CA ARG A 730 14.95 -6.45 -3.52
C ARG A 730 16.10 -7.43 -3.32
N THR A 731 16.02 -8.60 -3.96
CA THR A 731 17.14 -9.55 -4.00
C THR A 731 18.18 -9.02 -4.97
N VAL A 732 19.24 -8.41 -4.44
CA VAL A 732 20.36 -7.92 -5.24
C VAL A 732 21.34 -9.08 -5.45
N TRP A 733 21.60 -9.43 -6.70
CA TRP A 733 22.65 -10.36 -7.10
C TRP A 733 23.94 -9.55 -7.30
N SER A 734 24.98 -9.75 -6.48
CA SER A 734 26.29 -9.16 -6.77
C SER A 734 27.00 -10.02 -7.82
N SER A 735 27.20 -9.51 -9.04
CA SER A 735 28.08 -10.16 -10.03
C SER A 735 29.46 -9.48 -10.06
N ALA A 736 30.34 -9.85 -9.12
CA ALA A 736 31.81 -9.68 -9.11
C ALA A 736 32.27 -9.97 -7.66
N GLU A 737 33.20 -10.87 -7.31
CA GLU A 737 34.31 -11.50 -8.02
C GLU A 737 34.59 -12.92 -7.46
N LYS A 738 35.17 -13.77 -8.32
CA LYS A 738 35.93 -15.02 -8.08
C LYS A 738 35.23 -16.22 -7.42
N GLU A 739 35.10 -17.25 -8.26
CA GLU A 739 34.81 -18.65 -7.99
C GLU A 739 35.37 -19.15 -6.66
N SER A 740 34.54 -19.26 -5.61
CA SER A 740 34.71 -20.20 -4.47
C SER A 740 33.74 -20.00 -3.29
N GLN A 741 32.74 -19.10 -3.35
CA GLN A 741 31.66 -19.04 -2.35
C GLN A 741 30.27 -18.98 -2.99
N PRO A 742 29.24 -19.60 -2.36
CA PRO A 742 27.86 -19.44 -2.81
C PRO A 742 27.45 -17.97 -2.71
N PRO A 743 26.62 -17.45 -3.64
CA PRO A 743 26.21 -16.05 -3.66
C PRO A 743 25.58 -15.66 -2.32
N ARG A 744 26.16 -14.66 -1.64
CA ARG A 744 25.56 -14.10 -0.42
C ARG A 744 24.36 -13.25 -0.83
N LEU A 745 23.17 -13.68 -0.42
CA LEU A 745 21.94 -12.91 -0.52
C LEU A 745 22.04 -11.72 0.45
N TRP A 746 22.15 -10.49 -0.05
CA TRP A 746 21.99 -9.30 0.79
C TRP A 746 20.53 -8.85 0.68
N ALA A 747 19.77 -9.01 1.76
CA ALA A 747 18.47 -8.37 1.91
C ALA A 747 18.72 -6.90 2.30
N LEU A 748 18.56 -5.99 1.34
CA LEU A 748 18.51 -4.56 1.62
C LEU A 748 17.06 -4.19 1.90
N ASP A 749 16.79 -3.76 3.13
CA ASP A 749 15.48 -3.25 3.57
C ASP A 749 15.25 -1.83 3.01
N GLU A 750 15.13 -1.72 1.69
CA GLU A 750 14.77 -0.45 1.05
C GLU A 750 13.26 -0.36 0.84
N HIS A 751 12.66 0.69 1.41
CA HIS A 751 11.25 1.01 1.22
C HIS A 751 11.06 1.61 -0.18
N HIS A 752 10.96 0.77 -1.22
CA HIS A 752 10.67 1.25 -2.57
C HIS A 752 9.15 1.21 -2.82
N VAL A 753 8.49 2.37 -2.83
CA VAL A 753 7.12 2.48 -3.35
C VAL A 753 7.20 2.42 -4.87
N PRO A 754 6.68 1.36 -5.53
CA PRO A 754 6.74 1.30 -6.97
C PRO A 754 5.85 2.41 -7.58
N LEU A 755 6.46 3.22 -8.43
CA LEU A 755 5.80 4.30 -9.16
C LEU A 755 5.47 3.85 -10.58
N LEU A 756 4.38 4.39 -11.12
CA LEU A 756 3.83 4.09 -12.44
C LEU A 756 3.29 2.66 -12.62
N GLN A 757 2.70 2.06 -11.58
CA GLN A 757 2.09 0.74 -11.70
C GLN A 757 0.64 0.81 -12.20
N ASP A 758 0.30 0.01 -13.21
CA ASP A 758 -1.09 -0.31 -13.53
C ASP A 758 -1.53 -1.58 -12.76
N LYS A 759 -2.64 -1.49 -12.02
CA LYS A 759 -3.25 -2.61 -11.28
C LYS A 759 -3.52 -3.86 -12.14
N ASN A 760 -3.54 -3.71 -13.47
CA ASN A 760 -3.84 -4.81 -14.39
C ASN A 760 -2.59 -5.58 -14.86
N GLU A 761 -1.39 -4.98 -14.85
CA GLU A 761 -0.17 -5.61 -15.39
C GLU A 761 0.51 -6.55 -14.37
N GLU A 762 0.30 -6.31 -13.08
CA GLU A 762 0.96 -7.05 -11.99
C GLU A 762 0.42 -8.46 -11.72
N LYS A 763 -0.64 -8.91 -12.41
CA LYS A 763 -1.04 -10.32 -12.30
C LYS A 763 -0.02 -11.29 -12.91
N SER A 764 1.03 -10.80 -13.59
CA SER A 764 1.86 -11.64 -14.46
C SER A 764 3.39 -11.59 -14.25
N SER A 765 3.98 -10.70 -13.43
CA SER A 765 5.45 -10.52 -13.47
C SER A 765 6.22 -10.45 -12.15
N PHE A 766 5.56 -10.50 -10.99
CA PHE A 766 6.28 -10.65 -9.71
C PHE A 766 5.71 -11.83 -8.93
N ILE A 767 6.48 -12.91 -8.85
CA ILE A 767 6.26 -13.98 -7.89
C ILE A 767 6.49 -13.36 -6.51
N HIS A 768 5.45 -12.79 -5.92
CA HIS A 768 5.44 -12.47 -4.49
C HIS A 768 5.67 -13.79 -3.77
N GLN A 769 6.90 -14.03 -3.30
CA GLN A 769 7.09 -15.06 -2.30
C GLN A 769 6.27 -14.63 -1.07
N PRO A 770 5.26 -15.43 -0.64
CA PRO A 770 4.45 -15.07 0.50
C PRO A 770 5.37 -14.91 1.71
N GLN A 771 5.45 -13.70 2.26
CA GLN A 771 6.19 -13.46 3.51
C GLN A 771 5.73 -14.45 4.58
N PRO A 772 6.67 -14.99 5.39
CA PRO A 772 6.33 -15.90 6.48
C PRO A 772 5.44 -15.18 7.50
N VAL A 773 4.33 -15.85 7.87
CA VAL A 773 3.46 -15.45 8.99
C VAL A 773 4.34 -15.44 10.26
N PRO A 774 4.37 -14.35 11.06
CA PRO A 774 3.30 -13.36 11.30
C PRO A 774 3.51 -11.97 10.66
N GLN A 775 4.43 -11.79 9.70
CA GLN A 775 4.83 -10.43 9.25
C GLN A 775 3.89 -9.75 8.23
N ARG A 776 2.75 -10.36 7.86
CA ARG A 776 1.82 -9.75 6.88
C ARG A 776 1.04 -8.57 7.48
N PRO A 777 0.90 -7.43 6.77
CA PRO A 777 0.07 -6.30 7.22
C PRO A 777 -1.39 -6.66 7.52
N SER A 778 -1.98 -7.58 6.74
CA SER A 778 -3.35 -8.07 6.92
C SER A 778 -3.61 -8.78 8.25
N SER A 779 -2.57 -9.29 8.94
CA SER A 779 -2.70 -9.91 10.26
C SER A 779 -3.33 -8.98 11.31
N ARG A 780 -3.24 -7.65 11.13
CA ARG A 780 -3.89 -6.65 12.01
C ARG A 780 -5.42 -6.70 11.96
N LEU A 781 -6.01 -7.32 10.94
CA LEU A 781 -7.46 -7.55 10.82
C LEU A 781 -7.93 -8.77 11.62
N LEU A 782 -7.05 -9.48 12.30
CA LEU A 782 -7.37 -10.72 13.01
C LEU A 782 -8.59 -10.57 13.94
N GLY A 783 -8.61 -9.53 14.78
CA GLY A 783 -9.74 -9.31 15.69
C GLY A 783 -11.08 -9.04 14.96
N ALA A 784 -11.05 -8.52 13.73
CA ALA A 784 -12.27 -8.37 12.92
C ALA A 784 -12.73 -9.73 12.37
N TRP A 785 -11.79 -10.57 11.92
CA TRP A 785 -12.09 -11.93 11.45
C TRP A 785 -12.65 -12.82 12.57
N GLN A 786 -12.07 -12.77 13.77
CA GLN A 786 -12.58 -13.48 14.94
C GLN A 786 -14.00 -13.04 15.29
N TRP A 787 -14.27 -11.74 15.27
CA TRP A 787 -15.60 -11.22 15.57
C TRP A 787 -16.66 -11.67 14.56
N VAL A 788 -16.35 -11.62 13.26
CA VAL A 788 -17.26 -12.13 12.20
C VAL A 788 -17.47 -13.64 12.34
N TYR A 789 -16.44 -14.40 12.72
CA TYR A 789 -16.54 -15.82 12.98
C TYR A 789 -17.51 -16.13 14.13
N THR A 790 -17.38 -15.47 15.28
CA THR A 790 -18.28 -15.63 16.44
C THR A 790 -19.73 -15.31 16.08
N ILE A 791 -19.97 -14.21 15.35
CA ILE A 791 -21.33 -13.85 14.90
C ILE A 791 -21.90 -14.87 13.92
N THR A 792 -21.07 -15.37 12.99
CA THR A 792 -21.50 -16.39 12.02
C THR A 792 -21.84 -17.70 12.74
N GLN A 793 -21.11 -18.06 13.81
CA GLN A 793 -21.41 -19.22 14.64
C GLN A 793 -22.74 -19.06 15.39
N GLN A 794 -22.95 -17.92 16.05
CA GLN A 794 -24.21 -17.60 16.73
C GLN A 794 -25.40 -17.65 15.76
N TYR A 795 -25.25 -17.07 14.57
CA TYR A 795 -26.29 -17.10 13.54
C TYR A 795 -26.55 -18.53 13.02
N MET A 796 -25.51 -19.35 12.89
CA MET A 796 -25.65 -20.76 12.52
C MET A 796 -26.37 -21.58 13.61
N GLU A 797 -26.23 -21.23 14.88
CA GLU A 797 -27.00 -21.81 15.99
C GLU A 797 -28.46 -21.35 15.98
N GLU A 798 -28.71 -20.05 15.76
CA GLU A 798 -30.05 -19.51 15.59
C GLU A 798 -30.77 -20.14 14.39
N LEU A 799 -30.10 -20.35 13.25
CA LEU A 799 -30.69 -20.97 12.06
C LEU A 799 -31.17 -22.41 12.33
N LYS A 800 -30.57 -23.14 13.28
CA LYS A 800 -31.05 -24.48 13.68
C LYS A 800 -32.45 -24.41 14.32
N SER A 801 -32.83 -23.28 14.90
CA SER A 801 -34.18 -23.08 15.46
C SER A 801 -35.26 -22.84 14.38
N PHE A 802 -34.87 -22.44 13.16
CA PHE A 802 -35.76 -22.18 12.02
C PHE A 802 -35.88 -23.36 11.04
N LYS A 803 -35.58 -24.58 11.51
CA LYS A 803 -35.57 -25.79 10.68
C LYS A 803 -36.98 -26.06 10.11
N GLY A 804 -37.10 -26.04 8.77
CA GLY A 804 -38.35 -26.30 8.06
C GLY A 804 -39.06 -25.07 7.46
N CYS A 805 -38.48 -23.87 7.55
CA CYS A 805 -38.95 -22.69 6.81
C CYS A 805 -38.51 -22.71 5.34
N ASP A 806 -39.30 -22.11 4.44
CA ASP A 806 -38.93 -21.94 3.03
C ASP A 806 -37.60 -21.15 2.91
N GLY A 807 -36.63 -21.69 2.16
CA GLY A 807 -35.30 -21.10 1.97
C GLY A 807 -34.26 -21.42 3.06
N TRP A 808 -34.61 -22.22 4.08
CA TRP A 808 -33.69 -22.62 5.15
C TRP A 808 -32.47 -23.41 4.64
N GLU A 809 -32.69 -24.36 3.72
CA GLU A 809 -31.61 -25.20 3.16
C GLU A 809 -30.60 -24.35 2.36
N GLU A 810 -31.09 -23.41 1.54
CA GLU A 810 -30.26 -22.50 0.75
C GLU A 810 -29.43 -21.56 1.64
N GLU A 811 -30.03 -21.00 2.70
CA GLU A 811 -29.32 -20.14 3.67
C GLU A 811 -28.27 -20.95 4.47
N GLN A 812 -28.59 -22.19 4.86
CA GLN A 812 -27.65 -23.06 5.57
C GLN A 812 -26.44 -23.42 4.70
N GLU A 813 -26.66 -23.77 3.42
CA GLU A 813 -25.59 -24.06 2.48
C GLU A 813 -24.70 -22.84 2.28
N GLN A 814 -25.28 -21.65 2.05
CA GLN A 814 -24.52 -20.42 1.88
C GLN A 814 -23.71 -20.04 3.13
N LEU A 815 -24.28 -20.22 4.33
CA LEU A 815 -23.55 -19.99 5.58
C LEU A 815 -22.39 -20.97 5.78
N SER A 816 -22.55 -22.23 5.39
CA SER A 816 -21.46 -23.21 5.48
C SER A 816 -20.27 -22.83 4.59
N VAL A 817 -20.55 -22.32 3.38
CA VAL A 817 -19.52 -21.81 2.47
C VAL A 817 -18.84 -20.57 3.05
N ILE A 818 -19.62 -19.60 3.55
CA ILE A 818 -19.08 -18.38 4.18
C ILE A 818 -18.21 -18.73 5.39
N MET A 819 -18.66 -19.65 6.24
CA MET A 819 -17.92 -20.12 7.41
C MET A 819 -16.56 -20.73 7.02
N SER A 820 -16.54 -21.61 6.01
CA SER A 820 -15.30 -22.23 5.54
C SER A 820 -14.28 -21.19 5.03
N GLN A 821 -14.76 -20.14 4.35
CA GLN A 821 -13.91 -19.05 3.85
C GLN A 821 -13.36 -18.18 4.99
N ILE A 822 -14.15 -17.91 6.03
CA ILE A 822 -13.69 -17.20 7.24
C ILE A 822 -12.64 -18.03 7.98
N GLN A 823 -12.86 -19.33 8.15
CA GLN A 823 -11.92 -20.25 8.81
C GLN A 823 -10.59 -20.31 8.06
N THR A 824 -10.64 -20.42 6.73
CA THR A 824 -9.45 -20.42 5.87
C THR A 824 -8.65 -19.13 6.05
N ALA A 825 -9.33 -17.98 6.09
CA ALA A 825 -8.68 -16.69 6.30
C ALA A 825 -8.03 -16.56 7.70
N LEU A 826 -8.69 -17.05 8.75
CA LEU A 826 -8.15 -17.08 10.12
C LEU A 826 -6.90 -17.98 10.21
N GLN A 827 -6.96 -19.19 9.67
CA GLN A 827 -5.82 -20.10 9.65
C GLN A 827 -4.64 -19.54 8.83
N ALA A 828 -4.92 -18.85 7.72
CA ALA A 828 -3.90 -18.17 6.92
C ALA A 828 -3.18 -17.05 7.69
N THR A 829 -3.79 -16.48 8.73
CA THR A 829 -3.16 -15.50 9.64
C THR A 829 -2.31 -16.13 10.75
N GLY A 830 -2.26 -17.47 10.82
CA GLY A 830 -1.48 -18.22 11.81
C GLY A 830 -2.23 -18.56 13.10
N GLU A 831 -3.53 -18.25 13.17
CA GLU A 831 -4.37 -18.61 14.31
C GLU A 831 -4.74 -20.09 14.30
N ARG A 832 -4.81 -20.68 15.50
CA ARG A 832 -5.27 -22.06 15.71
C ARG A 832 -6.74 -22.00 16.14
N LEU A 833 -7.63 -22.58 15.35
CA LEU A 833 -9.07 -22.63 15.68
C LEU A 833 -9.37 -23.54 16.88
N GLU A 834 -8.45 -24.45 17.22
CA GLU A 834 -8.50 -25.31 18.41
C GLU A 834 -7.20 -25.17 19.23
N GLU A 835 -7.33 -24.89 20.53
CA GLU A 835 -6.25 -24.99 21.51
C GLU A 835 -5.97 -26.48 21.81
N GLY A 836 -5.42 -27.20 20.83
CA GLY A 836 -4.77 -28.48 21.12
C GLY A 836 -3.56 -28.26 22.05
N PRO A 837 -3.23 -29.20 22.97
CA PRO A 837 -2.09 -29.05 23.86
C PRO A 837 -0.82 -28.79 23.03
N ALA A 838 -0.15 -27.68 23.30
CA ALA A 838 1.01 -27.26 22.54
C ALA A 838 2.11 -28.33 22.63
N LEU A 839 2.53 -28.87 21.48
CA LEU A 839 3.75 -29.66 21.37
C LEU A 839 4.92 -28.78 21.83
N LEU A 840 5.47 -29.06 23.01
CA LEU A 840 6.72 -28.44 23.47
C LEU A 840 7.80 -28.86 22.49
N SER A 841 8.33 -27.93 21.69
CA SER A 841 9.26 -28.27 20.60
C SER A 841 10.63 -28.66 21.16
N TYR A 842 10.80 -29.92 21.53
CA TYR A 842 12.13 -30.43 21.85
C TYR A 842 12.90 -30.69 20.53
N PRO A 843 14.17 -30.24 20.41
CA PRO A 843 14.99 -30.43 19.22
C PRO A 843 15.06 -31.89 18.73
N GLY A 844 15.20 -32.83 19.68
CA GLY A 844 15.23 -34.27 19.38
C GLY A 844 13.93 -34.79 18.79
N GLU A 845 12.77 -34.31 19.26
CA GLU A 845 11.45 -34.71 18.73
C GLU A 845 11.26 -34.21 17.29
N HIS A 846 11.64 -32.97 17.00
CA HIS A 846 11.60 -32.43 15.64
C HIS A 846 12.46 -33.27 14.69
N LEU A 847 13.69 -33.61 15.10
CA LEU A 847 14.58 -34.46 14.28
C LEU A 847 14.02 -35.87 14.07
N PHE A 848 13.33 -36.44 15.07
CA PHE A 848 12.66 -37.73 14.95
C PHE A 848 11.51 -37.67 13.93
N LEU A 849 10.66 -36.65 14.01
CA LEU A 849 9.55 -36.44 13.08
C LEU A 849 10.03 -36.16 11.65
N CYS A 850 11.19 -35.53 11.48
CA CYS A 850 11.84 -35.33 10.18
C CYS A 850 12.56 -36.59 9.65
N GLY A 851 12.42 -37.75 10.29
CA GLY A 851 13.06 -39.01 9.87
C GLY A 851 14.57 -39.06 10.07
N SER A 852 15.17 -38.07 10.76
CA SER A 852 16.60 -38.01 11.07
C SER A 852 16.89 -38.73 12.39
N TYR A 853 16.61 -40.02 12.44
CA TYR A 853 16.60 -40.80 13.68
C TYR A 853 17.92 -40.86 14.44
N GLN A 854 19.06 -40.98 13.73
CA GLN A 854 20.38 -40.99 14.36
C GLN A 854 20.68 -39.64 15.04
N LYS A 855 20.43 -38.53 14.33
CA LYS A 855 20.64 -37.18 14.87
C LYS A 855 19.72 -36.90 16.05
N SER A 856 18.49 -37.42 16.01
CA SER A 856 17.53 -37.36 17.11
C SER A 856 18.04 -38.10 18.35
N ALA A 857 18.53 -39.33 18.19
CA ALA A 857 19.14 -40.11 19.28
C ALA A 857 20.36 -39.39 19.88
N ASP A 858 21.26 -38.87 19.04
CA ASP A 858 22.44 -38.13 19.50
C ASP A 858 22.04 -36.84 20.25
N THR A 859 21.00 -36.16 19.79
CA THR A 859 20.45 -34.96 20.46
C THR A 859 19.85 -35.31 21.82
N TRP A 860 19.08 -36.40 21.93
CA TRP A 860 18.54 -36.85 23.20
C TRP A 860 19.64 -37.29 24.17
N ARG A 861 20.70 -37.96 23.71
CA ARG A 861 21.86 -38.31 24.54
C ARG A 861 22.50 -37.06 25.14
N SER A 862 22.78 -36.04 24.31
CA SER A 862 23.32 -34.76 24.80
C SER A 862 22.39 -34.07 25.81
N GLN A 863 21.07 -34.07 25.54
CA GLN A 863 20.08 -33.46 26.44
C GLN A 863 19.97 -34.18 27.79
N ILE A 864 20.11 -35.50 27.82
CA ILE A 864 20.14 -36.29 29.07
C ILE A 864 21.36 -35.88 29.90
N CYS A 865 22.54 -35.78 29.29
CA CYS A 865 23.76 -35.33 29.97
C CYS A 865 23.67 -33.86 30.44
N GLU A 866 22.94 -32.99 29.73
CA GLU A 866 22.74 -31.60 30.13
C GLU A 866 21.76 -31.43 31.28
N GLU A 867 20.64 -32.18 31.28
CA GLU A 867 19.64 -32.09 32.35
C GLU A 867 20.12 -32.76 33.64
N SER A 868 20.92 -33.84 33.57
CA SER A 868 21.50 -34.48 34.77
C SER A 868 22.41 -33.54 35.59
N ASN A 869 22.97 -32.50 34.95
CA ASN A 869 23.80 -31.51 35.63
C ASN A 869 22.97 -30.43 36.38
N LYS A 870 21.64 -30.42 36.20
CA LYS A 870 20.74 -29.40 36.76
C LYS A 870 19.94 -29.99 37.92
N SER A 871 20.35 -29.73 39.17
CA SER A 871 19.64 -30.21 40.37
C SER A 871 18.34 -29.42 40.63
N CYS A 872 17.21 -29.86 40.07
CA CYS A 872 15.88 -29.26 40.32
C CYS A 872 14.80 -30.35 40.27
N ASP A 873 13.74 -30.25 41.08
CA ASP A 873 12.64 -31.25 41.09
C ASP A 873 11.95 -31.42 39.71
N ARG A 874 12.05 -30.42 38.81
CA ARG A 874 11.57 -30.52 37.42
C ARG A 874 12.52 -31.30 36.51
N SER A 875 13.77 -31.57 36.90
CA SER A 875 14.73 -32.35 36.13
C SER A 875 14.30 -33.82 36.08
N VAL A 876 13.75 -34.38 37.16
CA VAL A 876 13.32 -35.78 37.23
C VAL A 876 12.27 -36.15 36.17
N PHE A 877 11.25 -35.29 36.01
CA PHE A 877 10.22 -35.50 34.98
C PHE A 877 10.81 -35.44 33.57
N LYS A 878 11.72 -34.50 33.33
CA LYS A 878 12.38 -34.33 32.02
C LYS A 878 13.38 -35.44 31.72
N GLU A 879 14.17 -35.87 32.70
CA GLU A 879 15.08 -37.02 32.61
C GLU A 879 14.28 -38.27 32.27
N THR A 880 13.15 -38.50 32.93
CA THR A 880 12.24 -39.61 32.64
C THR A 880 11.69 -39.52 31.22
N GLN A 881 11.24 -38.34 30.79
CA GLN A 881 10.73 -38.10 29.44
C GLN A 881 11.82 -38.37 28.37
N LEU A 882 13.02 -37.82 28.54
CA LEU A 882 14.12 -37.95 27.59
C LEU A 882 14.64 -39.41 27.51
N CYS A 883 14.76 -40.09 28.65
CA CYS A 883 15.20 -41.49 28.68
C CYS A 883 14.18 -42.43 28.01
N LEU A 884 12.88 -42.22 28.25
CA LEU A 884 11.83 -42.99 27.57
C LEU A 884 11.76 -42.67 26.08
N ALA A 885 11.91 -41.40 25.68
CA ALA A 885 11.95 -41.01 24.27
C ALA A 885 13.11 -41.68 23.54
N LEU A 886 14.30 -41.72 24.16
CA LEU A 886 15.46 -42.43 23.64
C LEU A 886 15.16 -43.93 23.52
N LEU A 887 14.66 -44.59 24.57
CA LEU A 887 14.33 -46.03 24.53
C LEU A 887 13.32 -46.35 23.43
N TYR A 888 12.21 -45.63 23.34
CA TYR A 888 11.20 -45.86 22.31
C TYR A 888 11.73 -45.59 20.91
N SER A 889 12.65 -44.63 20.74
CA SER A 889 13.31 -44.41 19.47
C SER A 889 14.20 -45.58 19.03
N LEU A 890 14.93 -46.20 19.98
CA LEU A 890 15.77 -47.38 19.72
C LEU A 890 14.91 -48.59 19.37
N LEU A 891 13.83 -48.82 20.12
CA LEU A 891 12.87 -49.90 19.87
C LEU A 891 12.17 -49.73 18.51
N SER A 892 11.76 -48.51 18.15
CA SER A 892 11.13 -48.21 16.84
C SER A 892 12.05 -48.49 15.64
N GLN A 893 13.37 -48.40 15.85
CA GLN A 893 14.39 -48.68 14.84
C GLN A 893 14.92 -50.12 14.89
N TYR A 894 14.33 -50.97 15.74
CA TYR A 894 14.79 -52.33 16.00
C TYR A 894 16.25 -52.43 16.48
N ARG A 895 16.79 -51.41 17.14
CA ARG A 895 18.14 -51.39 17.72
C ARG A 895 18.13 -51.97 19.14
N LEU A 896 17.86 -53.26 19.23
CA LEU A 896 17.66 -53.98 20.49
C LEU A 896 18.92 -54.05 21.37
N ARG A 897 20.12 -54.07 20.77
CA ARG A 897 21.40 -54.09 21.48
C ARG A 897 21.60 -52.80 22.27
N GLU A 898 21.44 -51.65 21.61
CA GLU A 898 21.54 -50.34 22.27
C GLU A 898 20.45 -50.17 23.35
N ALA A 899 19.24 -50.70 23.11
CA ALA A 899 18.16 -50.66 24.10
C ALA A 899 18.44 -51.56 25.32
N GLN A 900 19.06 -52.72 25.10
CA GLN A 900 19.46 -53.67 26.14
C GLN A 900 20.64 -53.12 26.96
N GLU A 901 21.67 -52.54 26.32
CA GLU A 901 22.79 -51.88 27.00
C GLU A 901 22.32 -50.70 27.86
N LEU A 902 21.34 -49.93 27.38
CA LEU A 902 20.67 -48.88 28.16
C LEU A 902 19.92 -49.47 29.36
N GLY A 903 19.21 -50.59 29.17
CA GLY A 903 18.52 -51.31 30.23
C GLY A 903 19.46 -51.81 31.34
N ASP A 904 20.58 -52.46 30.96
CA ASP A 904 21.61 -52.94 31.88
C ASP A 904 22.22 -51.81 32.70
N HIS A 905 22.54 -50.69 32.04
CA HIS A 905 23.08 -49.54 32.73
C HIS A 905 22.07 -48.97 33.74
N MET A 906 20.80 -48.83 33.35
CA MET A 906 19.75 -48.35 34.27
C MET A 906 19.50 -49.32 35.44
N ALA A 907 19.53 -50.63 35.18
CA ALA A 907 19.44 -51.66 36.21
C ALA A 907 20.62 -51.60 37.19
N TYR A 908 21.84 -51.39 36.67
CA TYR A 908 23.04 -51.17 37.47
C TYR A 908 22.89 -49.93 38.37
N LEU A 909 22.36 -48.81 37.87
CA LEU A 909 22.15 -47.60 38.67
C LEU A 909 21.15 -47.83 39.83
N ILE A 910 20.09 -48.60 39.59
CA ILE A 910 19.11 -48.96 40.63
C ILE A 910 19.77 -49.82 41.72
N LEU A 911 20.52 -50.86 41.33
CA LEU A 911 21.19 -51.78 42.25
C LEU A 911 22.35 -51.13 43.02
N HIS A 912 23.08 -50.21 42.38
CA HIS A 912 24.16 -49.47 43.01
C HIS A 912 23.64 -48.58 44.15
N ARG A 913 22.49 -47.93 43.96
CA ARG A 913 21.89 -47.02 44.97
C ARG A 913 21.17 -47.74 46.10
N SER A 914 20.68 -48.96 45.90
CA SER A 914 20.02 -49.76 46.95
C SER A 914 21.01 -50.37 47.97
N GLY A 915 22.32 -50.15 47.80
CA GLY A 915 23.35 -50.57 48.76
C GLY A 915 23.71 -52.05 48.72
N HIS A 916 23.14 -52.83 47.78
CA HIS A 916 23.34 -54.27 47.68
C HIS A 916 24.66 -54.68 46.98
N LEU A 917 25.32 -53.79 46.23
CA LEU A 917 26.66 -54.01 45.69
C LEU A 917 27.76 -53.42 46.61
N LYS A 918 28.06 -54.09 47.72
CA LYS A 918 29.35 -53.94 48.42
C LYS A 918 30.33 -55.02 47.95
N ILE A 919 30.63 -55.05 46.65
CA ILE A 919 31.68 -55.95 46.11
C ILE A 919 32.68 -55.10 45.32
N HIS A 920 33.90 -55.03 45.86
CA HIS A 920 35.15 -54.51 45.26
C HIS A 920 35.07 -53.21 44.42
N MET A 921 35.03 -52.07 45.12
CA MET A 921 35.20 -50.71 44.58
C MET A 921 36.65 -50.41 44.08
N ALA A 922 37.43 -51.43 43.70
CA ALA A 922 38.86 -51.30 43.37
C ALA A 922 39.21 -51.69 41.92
N GLY A 923 38.23 -51.99 41.06
CA GLY A 923 38.52 -52.48 39.69
C GLY A 923 37.59 -52.04 38.56
N ILE A 924 36.50 -51.31 38.83
CA ILE A 924 35.59 -50.84 37.77
C ILE A 924 35.99 -49.42 37.38
N THR A 925 36.81 -49.30 36.34
CA THR A 925 37.05 -48.03 35.64
C THR A 925 35.78 -47.62 34.88
N ALA A 926 35.53 -46.32 34.66
CA ALA A 926 34.37 -45.83 33.90
C ALA A 926 34.19 -46.52 32.52
N ASP A 927 35.28 -47.06 31.97
CA ASP A 927 35.33 -47.81 30.71
C ASP A 927 34.67 -49.20 30.74
N SER A 928 34.31 -49.75 31.90
CA SER A 928 33.66 -51.07 32.03
C SER A 928 32.14 -51.01 32.23
N LEU A 929 31.53 -49.82 32.16
CA LEU A 929 30.07 -49.66 32.22
C LEU A 929 29.46 -49.87 30.81
N PRO A 930 28.27 -50.49 30.70
CA PRO A 930 27.63 -50.73 29.39
C PRO A 930 27.38 -49.46 28.56
N CYS A 931 27.21 -48.31 29.22
CA CYS A 931 27.00 -46.99 28.61
C CYS A 931 27.86 -45.92 29.32
N PRO A 932 29.13 -45.70 28.93
CA PRO A 932 30.03 -44.77 29.62
C PRO A 932 29.67 -43.29 29.41
N TRP A 933 28.85 -42.98 28.40
CA TRP A 933 28.36 -41.62 28.14
C TRP A 933 27.22 -41.21 29.09
N LEU A 934 26.59 -42.16 29.80
CA LEU A 934 25.45 -41.87 30.65
C LEU A 934 25.92 -41.42 32.06
N PRO A 935 25.39 -40.31 32.61
CA PRO A 935 25.74 -39.85 33.95
C PRO A 935 25.36 -40.86 35.05
N VAL A 936 26.29 -41.10 36.00
CA VAL A 936 26.06 -41.96 37.17
C VAL A 936 25.03 -41.35 38.16
N ASP A 937 24.81 -40.04 38.05
CA ASP A 937 23.94 -39.25 38.94
C ASP A 937 22.46 -39.18 38.50
N LEU A 938 22.07 -39.88 37.42
CA LEU A 938 20.69 -39.87 36.87
C LEU A 938 19.61 -40.30 37.88
N HIS A 939 18.43 -39.68 37.90
CA HIS A 939 17.43 -39.96 38.96
C HIS A 939 16.92 -41.42 38.93
N SER A 940 16.68 -42.02 40.11
CA SER A 940 16.26 -43.43 40.22
C SER A 940 14.91 -43.70 39.56
N GLU A 941 13.98 -42.75 39.59
CA GLU A 941 12.67 -42.87 38.92
C GLU A 941 12.79 -42.96 37.39
N ALA A 942 13.73 -42.21 36.78
CA ALA A 942 13.96 -42.27 35.34
C ALA A 942 14.58 -43.63 34.94
N ALA A 943 15.52 -44.13 35.73
CA ALA A 943 16.10 -45.45 35.55
C ALA A 943 15.04 -46.56 35.71
N CYS A 944 14.20 -46.48 36.75
CA CYS A 944 13.09 -47.42 36.95
C CYS A 944 12.11 -47.39 35.77
N ALA A 945 11.75 -46.22 35.24
CA ALA A 945 10.82 -46.11 34.12
C ALA A 945 11.34 -46.81 32.85
N VAL A 946 12.64 -46.72 32.57
CA VAL A 946 13.28 -47.42 31.44
C VAL A 946 13.28 -48.93 31.65
N VAL A 947 13.70 -49.40 32.83
CA VAL A 947 13.74 -50.83 33.17
C VAL A 947 12.34 -51.45 33.14
N GLN A 948 11.35 -50.78 33.72
CA GLN A 948 9.95 -51.21 33.68
C GLN A 948 9.41 -51.31 32.24
N THR A 949 9.71 -50.32 31.41
CA THR A 949 9.27 -50.29 30.01
C THR A 949 9.93 -51.40 29.19
N LEU A 950 11.25 -51.59 29.34
CA LEU A 950 11.98 -52.66 28.65
C LEU A 950 11.52 -54.04 29.11
N GLY A 951 11.34 -54.25 30.42
CA GLY A 951 10.82 -55.50 30.98
C GLY A 951 9.42 -55.84 30.47
N ARG A 952 8.50 -54.86 30.45
CA ARG A 952 7.14 -55.02 29.87
C ARG A 952 7.18 -55.34 28.38
N PHE A 953 8.09 -54.71 27.62
CA PHE A 953 8.29 -54.99 26.20
C PHE A 953 8.80 -56.43 25.96
N MET A 954 9.80 -56.87 26.72
CA MET A 954 10.36 -58.23 26.62
C MET A 954 9.37 -59.31 27.06
N ALA A 955 8.63 -59.08 28.15
CA ALA A 955 7.59 -60.00 28.60
C ALA A 955 6.46 -60.14 27.55
N SER A 956 6.09 -59.05 26.87
CA SER A 956 5.14 -59.11 25.75
C SER A 956 5.66 -59.96 24.59
N TYR A 957 6.96 -59.85 24.28
CA TYR A 957 7.61 -60.65 23.23
C TYR A 957 7.57 -62.16 23.50
N PHE A 958 7.88 -62.59 24.73
CA PHE A 958 7.89 -64.03 25.08
C PHE A 958 6.49 -64.62 25.26
N THR A 959 5.50 -63.81 25.63
CA THR A 959 4.10 -64.26 25.81
C THR A 959 3.26 -64.16 24.53
N ASN A 960 3.88 -63.82 23.39
CA ASN A 960 3.20 -63.58 22.11
C ASN A 960 2.07 -62.54 22.19
N GLN A 961 2.20 -61.55 23.09
CA GLN A 961 1.30 -60.39 23.13
C GLN A 961 1.68 -59.38 22.04
N PRO A 962 0.74 -58.55 21.57
CA PRO A 962 1.05 -57.53 20.58
C PRO A 962 2.10 -56.54 21.12
N LEU A 963 3.18 -56.37 20.37
CA LEU A 963 4.28 -55.48 20.74
C LEU A 963 3.91 -54.02 20.44
N TYR A 964 3.74 -53.23 21.49
CA TYR A 964 3.45 -51.81 21.38
C TYR A 964 4.56 -50.96 21.98
N ILE A 965 4.77 -49.79 21.39
CA ILE A 965 5.56 -48.70 21.94
C ILE A 965 4.75 -47.40 21.93
N LEU A 966 5.13 -46.44 22.77
CA LEU A 966 4.61 -45.09 22.69
C LEU A 966 5.47 -44.25 21.73
N PRO A 967 4.88 -43.28 21.02
CA PRO A 967 5.65 -42.42 20.13
C PRO A 967 6.61 -41.54 20.95
N PRO A 968 7.85 -41.29 20.47
CA PRO A 968 8.85 -40.54 21.25
C PRO A 968 8.49 -39.09 21.62
N HIS A 969 7.43 -38.50 21.03
CA HIS A 969 6.91 -37.16 21.36
C HIS A 969 5.78 -37.18 22.41
N HIS A 970 5.30 -38.36 22.80
CA HIS A 970 4.32 -38.53 23.86
C HIS A 970 4.63 -39.80 24.63
N VAL A 971 5.52 -39.68 25.60
CA VAL A 971 6.10 -40.81 26.31
C VAL A 971 5.49 -40.99 27.70
N ALA A 972 5.29 -42.24 28.06
CA ALA A 972 4.93 -42.72 29.38
C ALA A 972 5.51 -44.13 29.55
N ILE A 973 5.39 -44.72 30.74
CA ILE A 973 5.75 -46.12 30.96
C ILE A 973 4.74 -47.00 30.21
N LEU A 974 5.18 -48.08 29.55
CA LEU A 974 4.27 -49.01 28.87
C LEU A 974 3.20 -49.53 29.83
N PRO A 975 1.93 -49.74 29.41
CA PRO A 975 0.88 -50.19 30.31
C PRO A 975 1.17 -51.58 30.91
N PRO A 976 0.61 -51.89 32.12
CA PRO A 976 0.78 -53.19 32.76
C PRO A 976 0.14 -54.32 31.95
N LEU A 977 0.83 -55.45 31.86
CA LEU A 977 0.42 -56.60 31.02
C LEU A 977 -0.74 -57.41 31.62
N HIS A 978 -0.89 -57.38 32.95
CA HIS A 978 -1.87 -58.18 33.69
C HIS A 978 -3.25 -57.49 33.82
N LEU A 979 -3.43 -56.28 33.27
CA LEU A 979 -4.68 -55.52 33.30
C LEU A 979 -5.20 -55.23 31.88
N PRO A 980 -6.54 -55.11 31.68
CA PRO A 980 -7.09 -54.67 30.42
C PRO A 980 -6.67 -53.22 30.11
N HIS A 981 -6.33 -52.96 28.83
CA HIS A 981 -5.89 -51.65 28.38
C HIS A 981 -7.00 -50.60 28.61
N ALA A 982 -6.72 -49.58 29.43
CA ALA A 982 -7.65 -48.49 29.65
C ALA A 982 -7.77 -47.60 28.39
N PRO A 983 -8.95 -47.02 28.11
CA PRO A 983 -9.17 -46.12 26.97
C PRO A 983 -8.36 -44.80 27.05
N SER A 984 -7.62 -44.56 28.14
CA SER A 984 -6.80 -43.37 28.38
C SER A 984 -5.36 -43.50 27.88
N VAL A 985 -4.95 -44.66 27.36
CA VAL A 985 -3.60 -44.82 26.79
C VAL A 985 -3.57 -44.12 25.44
N GLY A 986 -2.64 -43.17 25.26
CA GLY A 986 -2.46 -42.43 24.02
C GLY A 986 -2.16 -43.33 22.81
N ARG A 987 -1.85 -42.73 21.66
CA ARG A 987 -1.56 -43.47 20.42
C ARG A 987 -0.44 -44.50 20.64
N LEU A 988 -0.75 -45.79 20.58
CA LEU A 988 0.22 -46.89 20.58
C LEU A 988 0.71 -47.17 19.16
N VAL A 989 2.00 -47.43 19.00
CA VAL A 989 2.62 -47.80 17.72
C VAL A 989 2.93 -49.30 17.76
N PRO A 990 2.30 -50.12 16.90
CA PRO A 990 2.60 -51.56 16.82
C PRO A 990 3.98 -51.80 16.19
N LEU A 991 4.74 -52.72 16.77
CA LEU A 991 5.99 -53.26 16.21
C LEU A 991 5.79 -54.69 15.71
N SER A 992 6.50 -55.05 14.64
CA SER A 992 6.42 -56.41 14.09
C SER A 992 7.26 -57.38 14.93
N GLN A 993 6.63 -58.44 15.42
CA GLN A 993 7.31 -59.50 16.17
C GLN A 993 8.36 -60.23 15.32
N GLU A 994 8.14 -60.34 14.01
CA GLU A 994 9.10 -60.92 13.06
C GLU A 994 10.36 -60.06 12.94
N GLU A 995 10.21 -58.73 12.86
CA GLU A 995 11.33 -57.80 12.80
C GLU A 995 12.14 -57.80 14.10
N VAL A 996 11.47 -57.87 15.26
CA VAL A 996 12.14 -58.01 16.56
C VAL A 996 12.93 -59.32 16.63
N SER A 997 12.31 -60.45 16.27
CA SER A 997 12.98 -61.76 16.23
C SER A 997 14.19 -61.75 15.28
N ARG A 998 14.05 -61.07 14.13
CA ARG A 998 15.13 -60.90 13.16
C ARG A 998 16.24 -60.02 13.72
N ALA A 999 15.91 -58.94 14.42
CA ALA A 999 16.86 -58.05 15.07
C ALA A 999 17.63 -58.76 16.19
N VAL A 1000 16.97 -59.57 17.03
CA VAL A 1000 17.63 -60.40 18.07
C VAL A 1000 18.69 -61.32 17.45
N ARG A 1001 18.35 -61.99 16.34
CA ARG A 1001 19.29 -62.87 15.62
C ARG A 1001 20.42 -62.08 14.95
N ARG A 1002 20.09 -61.00 14.24
CA ARG A 1002 21.07 -60.15 13.52
C ARG A 1002 22.05 -59.47 14.46
N GLN A 1003 21.58 -59.05 15.63
CA GLN A 1003 22.39 -58.36 16.63
C GLN A 1003 23.01 -59.35 17.62
N GLN A 1004 22.94 -60.66 17.41
CA GLN A 1004 23.55 -61.69 18.29
C GLN A 1004 23.14 -61.55 19.76
N LEU A 1005 21.86 -61.29 20.02
CA LEU A 1005 21.32 -61.11 21.38
C LEU A 1005 20.65 -62.37 21.92
N SER A 1006 20.72 -63.51 21.23
CA SER A 1006 20.01 -64.74 21.64
C SER A 1006 20.41 -65.27 23.02
N GLU A 1007 21.62 -64.96 23.49
CA GLU A 1007 22.12 -65.38 24.80
C GLU A 1007 21.61 -64.50 25.95
N VAL A 1008 21.24 -63.24 25.66
CA VAL A 1008 20.84 -62.24 26.66
C VAL A 1008 19.35 -61.95 26.60
N TRP A 1009 18.76 -61.99 25.41
CA TRP A 1009 17.34 -61.83 25.18
C TRP A 1009 16.60 -63.13 25.54
N THR A 1010 16.55 -63.42 26.83
CA THR A 1010 15.96 -64.63 27.42
C THR A 1010 14.78 -64.30 28.33
N VAL A 1011 13.99 -65.33 28.68
CA VAL A 1011 12.88 -65.21 29.63
C VAL A 1011 13.39 -64.79 31.01
N ASP A 1012 14.50 -65.37 31.45
CA ASP A 1012 15.11 -65.09 32.76
C ASP A 1012 15.51 -63.62 32.88
N TYR A 1013 16.14 -63.07 31.85
CA TYR A 1013 16.50 -61.65 31.82
C TYR A 1013 15.26 -60.73 31.85
N ALA A 1014 14.18 -61.10 31.16
CA ALA A 1014 12.93 -60.35 31.24
C ALA A 1014 12.33 -60.37 32.66
N GLN A 1015 12.40 -61.52 33.35
CA GLN A 1015 11.98 -61.64 34.75
C GLN A 1015 12.86 -60.77 35.67
N ASP A 1016 14.18 -60.77 35.46
CA ASP A 1016 15.12 -59.94 36.23
C ASP A 1016 14.81 -58.45 36.08
N LEU A 1017 14.56 -57.97 34.86
CA LEU A 1017 14.18 -56.56 34.62
C LEU A 1017 12.84 -56.20 35.30
N LEU A 1018 11.85 -57.10 35.27
CA LEU A 1018 10.57 -56.86 35.95
C LEU A 1018 10.75 -56.79 37.48
N LEU A 1019 11.58 -57.67 38.05
CA LEU A 1019 11.89 -57.68 39.49
C LEU A 1019 12.66 -56.42 39.90
N ILE A 1020 13.70 -56.04 39.16
CA ILE A 1020 14.49 -54.82 39.42
C ILE A 1020 13.60 -53.57 39.26
N GLY A 1021 12.70 -53.58 38.29
CA GLY A 1021 11.70 -52.52 38.08
C GLY A 1021 10.61 -52.47 39.15
N GLY A 1022 10.55 -53.41 40.09
CA GLY A 1022 9.51 -53.47 41.12
C GLY A 1022 8.12 -53.92 40.63
N LEU A 1023 8.06 -54.58 39.46
CA LEU A 1023 6.84 -55.08 38.82
C LEU A 1023 6.60 -56.56 39.17
N LEU A 1024 6.42 -56.84 40.46
CA LEU A 1024 6.21 -58.20 40.96
C LEU A 1024 4.93 -58.86 40.39
N PRO A 1025 3.77 -58.19 40.29
CA PRO A 1025 2.58 -58.78 39.68
C PRO A 1025 2.79 -59.22 38.23
N GLU A 1026 3.50 -58.43 37.43
CA GLU A 1026 3.86 -58.78 36.06
C GLU A 1026 4.86 -59.94 35.98
N THR A 1027 5.75 -60.07 36.97
CA THR A 1027 6.68 -61.21 37.06
C THR A 1027 5.92 -62.51 37.34
N VAL A 1028 4.96 -62.49 38.28
CA VAL A 1028 4.05 -63.61 38.56
C VAL A 1028 3.23 -63.94 37.31
N TRP A 1029 2.70 -62.92 36.64
CA TRP A 1029 1.90 -63.06 35.42
C TRP A 1029 2.71 -63.72 34.29
N LEU A 1030 3.97 -63.31 34.08
CA LEU A 1030 4.87 -63.86 33.07
C LEU A 1030 5.17 -65.34 33.35
N ALA A 1031 5.54 -65.69 34.58
CA ALA A 1031 5.80 -67.08 34.98
C ALA A 1031 4.57 -67.97 34.78
N TYR A 1032 3.39 -67.48 35.19
CA TYR A 1032 2.13 -68.21 35.01
C TYR A 1032 1.77 -68.41 33.54
N HIS A 1033 1.93 -67.39 32.68
CA HIS A 1033 1.63 -67.49 31.25
C HIS A 1033 2.59 -68.40 30.48
N LEU A 1034 3.83 -68.51 30.93
CA LEU A 1034 4.82 -69.42 30.36
C LEU A 1034 4.70 -70.86 30.87
N GLY A 1035 3.77 -71.12 31.81
CA GLY A 1035 3.48 -72.46 32.33
C GLY A 1035 4.36 -72.90 33.52
N ASP A 1036 5.18 -72.00 34.07
CA ASP A 1036 5.94 -72.25 35.30
C ASP A 1036 5.12 -71.84 36.52
N TRP A 1037 4.08 -72.63 36.82
CA TRP A 1037 3.16 -72.33 37.91
C TRP A 1037 3.83 -72.39 39.28
N LYS A 1038 4.95 -73.12 39.44
CA LYS A 1038 5.67 -73.26 40.72
C LYS A 1038 6.37 -71.95 41.08
N THR A 1039 7.06 -71.33 40.13
CA THR A 1039 7.67 -70.01 40.36
C THR A 1039 6.60 -68.94 40.49
N ALA A 1040 5.54 -68.99 39.68
CA ALA A 1040 4.40 -68.08 39.81
C ALA A 1040 3.76 -68.14 41.21
N ALA A 1041 3.45 -69.34 41.73
CA ALA A 1041 2.88 -69.52 43.06
C ALA A 1041 3.84 -69.07 44.17
N SER A 1042 5.13 -69.36 44.03
CA SER A 1042 6.16 -68.96 45.02
C SER A 1042 6.32 -67.44 45.08
N LEU A 1043 6.40 -66.77 43.92
CA LEU A 1043 6.50 -65.32 43.81
C LEU A 1043 5.20 -64.63 44.26
N SER A 1044 4.04 -65.21 43.94
CA SER A 1044 2.73 -64.74 44.38
C SER A 1044 2.60 -64.80 45.91
N LEU A 1045 3.04 -65.89 46.53
CA LEU A 1045 3.05 -66.06 47.98
C LEU A 1045 4.04 -65.08 48.64
N ALA A 1046 5.25 -64.94 48.08
CA ALA A 1046 6.24 -63.98 48.55
C ALA A 1046 5.71 -62.54 48.50
N TYR A 1047 5.03 -62.16 47.41
CA TYR A 1047 4.43 -60.84 47.26
C TYR A 1047 3.27 -60.61 48.23
N THR A 1048 2.44 -61.63 48.45
CA THR A 1048 1.31 -61.56 49.38
C THR A 1048 1.80 -61.38 50.83
N ASN A 1049 2.83 -62.13 51.25
CA ASN A 1049 3.44 -61.98 52.57
C ASN A 1049 4.14 -60.62 52.73
N TYR A 1050 4.86 -60.18 51.69
CA TYR A 1050 5.48 -58.85 51.70
C TYR A 1050 4.44 -57.73 51.86
N ARG A 1051 3.30 -57.87 51.18
CA ARG A 1051 2.17 -56.95 51.26
C ARG A 1051 1.57 -56.90 52.67
N THR A 1052 1.38 -58.06 53.33
CA THR A 1052 0.84 -58.09 54.71
C THR A 1052 1.78 -57.45 55.72
N ASP A 1053 3.09 -57.58 55.52
CA ASP A 1053 4.10 -57.17 56.51
C ASP A 1053 4.54 -55.70 56.38
N TYR A 1054 4.51 -55.12 55.17
CA TYR A 1054 5.15 -53.81 54.92
C TYR A 1054 4.25 -52.71 54.30
N PHE A 1055 3.11 -53.03 53.66
CA PHE A 1055 2.33 -52.01 52.92
C PHE A 1055 0.81 -52.22 52.92
N ASP A 1056 0.07 -51.26 53.47
CA ASP A 1056 -1.40 -51.19 53.37
C ASP A 1056 -1.83 -50.45 52.08
N PHE A 1057 -1.93 -51.18 50.97
CA PHE A 1057 -2.28 -50.64 49.64
C PHE A 1057 -3.69 -50.04 49.54
N THR A 1058 -4.54 -50.22 50.56
CA THR A 1058 -5.90 -49.65 50.59
C THR A 1058 -5.94 -48.12 50.46
N ARG A 1059 -4.83 -47.43 50.76
CA ARG A 1059 -4.68 -45.97 50.60
C ARG A 1059 -4.08 -45.50 49.28
N LEU A 1060 -3.47 -46.35 48.48
CA LEU A 1060 -2.77 -45.98 47.23
C LEU A 1060 -3.59 -46.37 45.99
N ARG A 1061 -4.01 -45.38 45.19
CA ARG A 1061 -4.80 -45.55 43.95
C ARG A 1061 -4.05 -46.23 42.77
N ARG A 1062 -2.93 -46.94 42.99
CA ARG A 1062 -2.17 -47.61 41.91
C ARG A 1062 -2.67 -49.04 41.68
N ARG A 1063 -3.62 -49.21 40.76
CA ARG A 1063 -4.17 -50.53 40.37
C ARG A 1063 -3.10 -51.48 39.81
N GLU A 1064 -2.02 -50.95 39.23
CA GLU A 1064 -0.95 -51.73 38.58
C GLU A 1064 -0.11 -52.59 39.53
N LEU A 1065 -0.13 -52.32 40.83
CA LEU A 1065 0.60 -53.11 41.83
C LEU A 1065 -0.29 -54.16 42.51
N HIS A 1066 -1.55 -54.28 42.11
CA HIS A 1066 -2.46 -55.27 42.69
C HIS A 1066 -2.39 -56.57 41.91
N LEU A 1067 -2.18 -57.68 42.62
CA LEU A 1067 -2.22 -59.00 42.01
C LEU A 1067 -3.68 -59.35 41.66
N PRO A 1068 -3.99 -59.70 40.40
CA PRO A 1068 -5.31 -60.21 40.03
C PRO A 1068 -5.67 -61.47 40.80
N THR A 1069 -6.97 -61.67 41.09
CA THR A 1069 -7.48 -62.84 41.84
C THR A 1069 -7.09 -64.18 41.19
N VAL A 1070 -6.93 -64.22 39.87
CA VAL A 1070 -6.47 -65.40 39.12
C VAL A 1070 -5.01 -65.77 39.42
N LEU A 1071 -4.19 -64.79 39.79
CA LEU A 1071 -2.77 -64.96 40.10
C LEU A 1071 -2.49 -65.10 41.61
N GLU A 1072 -3.53 -65.11 42.45
CA GLU A 1072 -3.36 -65.37 43.88
C GLU A 1072 -2.89 -66.82 44.13
N PRO A 1073 -2.12 -67.07 45.20
CA PRO A 1073 -1.55 -68.39 45.45
C PRO A 1073 -2.63 -69.47 45.53
N GLU A 1074 -3.73 -69.17 46.23
CA GLU A 1074 -4.86 -70.08 46.41
C GLU A 1074 -5.48 -70.50 45.06
N SER A 1075 -5.72 -69.53 44.17
CA SER A 1075 -6.25 -69.76 42.83
C SER A 1075 -5.31 -70.59 41.96
N ILE A 1076 -4.00 -70.29 41.98
CA ILE A 1076 -3.00 -71.05 41.20
C ILE A 1076 -2.94 -72.50 41.68
N PHE A 1077 -2.88 -72.73 43.00
CA PHE A 1077 -2.90 -74.08 43.56
C PHE A 1077 -4.20 -74.81 43.28
N GLN A 1078 -5.34 -74.12 43.35
CA GLN A 1078 -6.66 -74.71 43.06
C GLN A 1078 -6.75 -75.18 41.61
N VAL A 1079 -6.33 -74.37 40.63
CA VAL A 1079 -6.36 -74.73 39.21
C VAL A 1079 -5.48 -75.95 38.91
N GLU A 1080 -4.29 -76.04 39.52
CA GLU A 1080 -3.40 -77.20 39.34
C GLU A 1080 -3.90 -78.45 40.07
N LEU A 1081 -4.50 -78.30 41.26
CA LEU A 1081 -5.16 -79.41 41.97
C LEU A 1081 -6.33 -79.96 41.16
N GLU A 1082 -7.16 -79.09 40.58
CA GLU A 1082 -8.27 -79.48 39.71
C GLU A 1082 -7.77 -80.19 38.43
N CYS A 1083 -6.65 -79.74 37.86
CA CYS A 1083 -5.98 -80.41 36.73
C CYS A 1083 -5.43 -81.80 37.12
N LEU A 1084 -4.85 -81.95 38.31
CA LEU A 1084 -4.32 -83.23 38.82
C LEU A 1084 -5.41 -84.21 39.24
N LEU A 1085 -6.56 -83.71 39.72
CA LEU A 1085 -7.72 -84.51 40.13
C LEU A 1085 -8.57 -85.01 38.95
N GLY A 1086 -8.21 -84.67 37.70
CA GLY A 1086 -8.81 -85.24 36.49
C GLY A 1086 -10.20 -84.68 36.12
N ASN A 1087 -10.67 -83.63 36.79
CA ASN A 1087 -11.94 -82.97 36.44
C ASN A 1087 -11.73 -82.01 35.26
N LYS A 1088 -11.58 -82.57 34.05
CA LYS A 1088 -11.72 -81.78 32.81
C LYS A 1088 -13.20 -81.53 32.53
N SER A 1089 -13.78 -80.53 33.19
CA SER A 1089 -14.97 -79.85 32.69
C SER A 1089 -14.53 -78.56 32.00
N ASP A 1090 -14.49 -78.58 30.67
CA ASP A 1090 -14.61 -77.44 29.73
C ASP A 1090 -13.95 -76.10 30.11
N SER A 1091 -12.75 -76.12 30.71
CA SER A 1091 -11.98 -74.90 30.99
C SER A 1091 -11.22 -74.35 29.77
N GLN A 1092 -11.41 -74.94 28.59
CA GLN A 1092 -10.85 -74.46 27.33
C GLN A 1092 -11.74 -73.45 26.60
N GLU A 1093 -13.03 -73.29 26.97
CA GLU A 1093 -13.94 -72.31 26.34
C GLU A 1093 -13.95 -70.91 26.99
N PHE A 1094 -13.32 -70.71 28.15
CA PHE A 1094 -13.17 -69.37 28.74
C PHE A 1094 -11.92 -68.60 28.28
N ARG A 1095 -11.01 -69.22 27.50
CA ARG A 1095 -9.83 -68.53 26.94
C ARG A 1095 -10.11 -67.69 25.70
N VAL A 1096 -11.35 -67.67 25.16
CA VAL A 1096 -11.65 -66.99 23.87
C VAL A 1096 -12.76 -65.93 23.97
N LYS A 1097 -13.47 -65.78 25.10
CA LYS A 1097 -14.70 -64.95 25.15
C LYS A 1097 -14.57 -63.46 25.51
N ASP A 1098 -13.35 -62.93 25.66
CA ASP A 1098 -13.13 -61.48 25.83
C ASP A 1098 -12.33 -60.84 24.67
N GLY A 1099 -12.18 -61.54 23.54
CA GLY A 1099 -11.46 -61.04 22.36
C GLY A 1099 -12.31 -60.38 21.25
N ASP A 1100 -13.63 -60.55 21.26
CA ASP A 1100 -14.50 -60.07 20.16
C ASP A 1100 -15.29 -58.84 20.57
N LYS A 1101 -14.67 -57.66 20.41
CA LYS A 1101 -15.36 -56.40 20.10
C LYS A 1101 -14.35 -55.31 19.74
N SER A 1102 -13.75 -55.39 18.55
CA SER A 1102 -13.19 -54.18 17.92
C SER A 1102 -12.99 -54.32 16.40
N PHE A 1103 -13.76 -53.50 15.66
CA PHE A 1103 -13.49 -52.92 14.32
C PHE A 1103 -13.65 -53.77 13.05
N ALA A 1104 -14.91 -53.93 12.64
CA ALA A 1104 -15.29 -53.71 11.24
C ALA A 1104 -16.03 -52.36 11.15
N GLY A 1105 -15.45 -51.39 10.45
CA GLY A 1105 -16.10 -50.11 10.14
C GLY A 1105 -15.14 -48.92 10.12
N LEU A 1106 -14.70 -48.57 8.90
CA LEU A 1106 -13.92 -47.41 8.44
C LEU A 1106 -12.40 -47.46 8.64
#